data_AF-A0A1S8TP79-F1
#
_entry.id   AF-A0A1S8TP79-F1
#
_cell.length_a   1.000
_cell.length_b   1.000
_cell.length_c   1.000
_cell.angle_alpha   90.00
_cell.angle_beta   90.00
_cell.angle_gamma   90.00
#
_symmetry.space_group_name_H-M   'P 1'
#
loop_
_entity.id
_entity.type
_entity.pdbx_description
1 polymer ?
#
loop_
_entity_poly.entity_id
_entity_poly.type
_entity_poly.pdbx_seq_one_letter_code
_entity_poly.pdbx_strand_id
1 'polypeptide(L)'
;MIKAKLKIIVASIMCSAMCFTSVFSSAAIAATTENATAATTQADDEYQKRFMSLWGKIHDSDNGYFREITDNGKTLKVPYHSIETMMCEAPDYGHETTSEAYSYYMWLEAMYGKFTGNWSEFEQAWDSADKYIIPGSKDQPGMNSYNPNSPATLANEYLSTNKYPSKLQFGAPVGRDPISDELKNAYGTGDMYGMHWLLDVDNWYGYGNRGDASSTAPSYINTFQRGADESVWETVPQPSYEMFKWGGKNGYLDLFTGDNNYSKQWRYTNAPDADARAIQATYWADEWAKTQGKDVTKYVSKASKMGDYLRYSMFDKYFKPMGIGSNNQLNTSQSYLMSWYYAWGGSANSDWSWKIGASHNHFGYQNPMTAWIMSEDSDFKPKSANGQSDWDKSLDRQLEFYQWLQSSEGAIAGGATNSLTTESGSYSKYPAGTPTFYGMAYDYAPVYRDPPSNDWFGMQVWSMQRVAELYYKTGDKRAQAVLDKWAKWIKSVVKVNSNGTYSIPNTLSWSGQPDTWNGTYTGNPGLHVSVKDYTVDVGMSSSLANTLIYYSAGKHKHSTYDESYTKLAKGILDGMWNNSQDDKGLSVAEEKDFSRLFEQEIYIPDGWSGKMPNGDEIKPGVKFIDIRSKYKQDPDFAKVEKDYKAGKSSVFKYHRFWQESEAAIANGTYSILSKELPPIIDEDVILAGDANGDGSVDIQDYLTLQKYILDTTVPIRLKNVDLNNDGRVNTADLFILRKNVLGNE
;
A
#
# COMPACT_ATOMS: atom_id res chain seq x y z
N MET A 1 4.64 41.93 57.60
CA MET A 1 5.00 41.07 58.75
C MET A 1 3.73 40.39 59.25
N ILE A 2 3.53 39.08 59.03
CA ILE A 2 3.76 37.95 59.97
C ILE A 2 2.39 37.26 60.20
N LYS A 3 2.15 36.10 59.56
CA LYS A 3 2.00 34.73 60.11
C LYS A 3 0.86 34.51 61.13
N ALA A 4 0.02 33.50 60.86
CA ALA A 4 -0.19 32.26 61.65
C ALA A 4 -1.44 31.53 61.11
N LYS A 5 -1.44 30.29 60.59
CA LYS A 5 -1.13 28.93 61.13
C LYS A 5 -2.14 28.34 62.15
N LEU A 6 -2.85 27.30 61.68
CA LEU A 6 -3.00 25.93 62.23
C LEU A 6 -4.07 25.59 63.31
N LYS A 7 -4.82 24.49 63.06
CA LYS A 7 -5.19 23.33 63.94
C LYS A 7 -6.24 22.47 63.19
N ILE A 8 -5.96 21.27 62.66
CA ILE A 8 -5.78 19.91 63.23
C ILE A 8 -7.00 19.39 64.03
N ILE A 9 -7.61 18.27 63.61
CA ILE A 9 -7.72 16.96 64.31
C ILE A 9 -8.40 15.91 63.38
N VAL A 10 -7.91 14.66 63.43
CA VAL A 10 -8.33 13.46 62.68
C VAL A 10 -8.71 12.35 63.68
N ALA A 11 -9.61 11.45 63.24
CA ALA A 11 -9.72 10.00 63.53
C ALA A 11 -10.92 9.47 64.36
N SER A 12 -11.70 8.58 63.73
CA SER A 12 -12.02 7.17 64.12
C SER A 12 -13.47 6.78 63.72
N ILE A 13 -13.72 6.02 62.62
CA ILE A 13 -13.83 4.54 62.46
C ILE A 13 -15.10 3.90 63.11
N MET A 14 -16.09 3.43 62.31
CA MET A 14 -16.42 2.01 61.98
C MET A 14 -17.90 1.72 61.58
N CYS A 15 -18.06 0.97 60.46
CA CYS A 15 -19.10 -0.01 60.06
C CYS A 15 -20.60 0.38 59.88
N SER A 16 -21.10 0.35 58.62
CA SER A 16 -21.78 -0.83 58.02
C SER A 16 -22.46 -0.55 56.65
N ALA A 17 -22.09 -1.37 55.66
CA ALA A 17 -22.89 -2.01 54.60
C ALA A 17 -23.71 -1.22 53.54
N MET A 18 -23.13 -1.21 52.33
CA MET A 18 -23.64 -1.74 51.03
C MET A 18 -24.64 -0.97 50.15
N CYS A 19 -24.27 -1.00 48.85
CA CYS A 19 -24.97 -0.70 47.60
C CYS A 19 -25.04 0.77 47.17
N PHE A 20 -24.27 1.15 46.15
CA PHE A 20 -24.76 1.61 44.83
C PHE A 20 -23.58 1.92 43.88
N THR A 21 -23.67 1.33 42.69
CA THR A 21 -23.04 1.60 41.39
C THR A 21 -22.10 2.82 41.24
N SER A 22 -20.90 2.58 40.72
CA SER A 22 -19.92 3.57 40.26
C SER A 22 -20.41 4.33 39.03
N VAL A 23 -20.56 5.65 39.18
CA VAL A 23 -20.67 6.61 38.07
C VAL A 23 -19.26 6.85 37.53
N PHE A 24 -18.99 6.44 36.29
CA PHE A 24 -17.82 6.91 35.54
C PHE A 24 -18.08 8.34 35.08
N SER A 25 -17.14 9.23 35.39
CA SER A 25 -17.17 10.64 35.01
C SER A 25 -16.73 10.79 33.56
N SER A 26 -17.62 11.29 32.70
CA SER A 26 -17.27 11.87 31.41
C SER A 26 -17.03 13.37 31.61
N ALA A 27 -15.85 13.86 31.28
CA ALA A 27 -15.53 15.28 31.18
C ALA A 27 -14.65 15.48 29.94
N ALA A 28 -14.78 16.50 29.11
CA ALA A 28 -15.87 17.41 28.79
C ALA A 28 -15.44 18.07 27.47
N ILE A 29 -16.35 18.13 26.50
CA ILE A 29 -16.24 18.93 25.28
C ILE A 29 -16.63 20.37 25.62
N ALA A 30 -15.79 21.36 25.29
CA ALA A 30 -16.11 22.78 25.05
C ALA A 30 -14.76 23.53 24.85
N ALA A 31 -14.55 24.46 23.93
CA ALA A 31 -15.39 25.18 22.99
C ALA A 31 -14.50 25.86 21.94
N THR A 32 -14.99 26.05 20.72
CA THR A 32 -14.87 27.32 19.98
C THR A 32 -16.02 27.40 18.98
N THR A 33 -16.97 28.28 19.27
CA THR A 33 -17.99 28.75 18.33
C THR A 33 -17.54 30.08 17.77
N GLU A 34 -17.44 30.21 16.45
CA GLU A 34 -18.00 31.35 15.71
C GLU A 34 -18.01 31.08 14.19
N ASN A 35 -19.18 31.32 13.59
CA ASN A 35 -19.53 31.31 12.15
C ASN A 35 -19.70 29.96 11.44
N ALA A 36 -20.70 29.18 11.87
CA ALA A 36 -21.37 28.20 11.01
C ALA A 36 -22.70 28.79 10.49
N THR A 37 -22.72 29.24 9.24
CA THR A 37 -23.96 29.50 8.50
C THR A 37 -24.23 28.35 7.54
N ALA A 38 -25.47 27.84 7.62
CA ALA A 38 -26.13 26.82 6.79
C ALA A 38 -25.74 25.35 7.06
N ALA A 39 -26.16 24.83 8.22
CA ALA A 39 -26.40 23.39 8.39
C ALA A 39 -27.78 23.06 7.78
N THR A 40 -27.79 22.54 6.57
CA THR A 40 -28.87 21.65 6.12
C THR A 40 -28.66 20.31 6.82
N THR A 41 -29.67 19.85 7.55
CA THR A 41 -29.73 18.53 8.22
C THR A 41 -29.49 17.42 7.20
N GLN A 42 -28.24 16.98 7.09
CA GLN A 42 -27.81 15.85 6.29
C GLN A 42 -28.15 14.58 7.07
N ALA A 43 -28.82 13.62 6.43
CA ALA A 43 -28.91 12.26 6.95
C ALA A 43 -27.52 11.77 7.38
N ASP A 44 -27.46 11.09 8.52
CA ASP A 44 -26.23 10.77 9.23
C ASP A 44 -25.35 9.82 8.38
N ASP A 45 -24.24 10.31 7.81
CA ASP A 45 -23.40 9.53 6.91
C ASP A 45 -22.63 8.43 7.67
N GLU A 46 -23.16 7.21 7.60
CA GLU A 46 -22.63 6.04 8.30
C GLU A 46 -21.16 5.75 7.93
N TYR A 47 -20.81 5.81 6.64
CA TYR A 47 -19.47 5.43 6.18
C TYR A 47 -18.43 6.49 6.55
N GLN A 48 -18.80 7.77 6.56
CA GLN A 48 -17.95 8.82 7.12
C GLN A 48 -17.70 8.59 8.62
N LYS A 49 -18.70 8.15 9.39
CA LYS A 49 -18.49 7.79 10.80
C LYS A 49 -17.56 6.59 10.98
N ARG A 50 -17.68 5.57 10.13
CA ARG A 50 -16.78 4.41 10.15
C ARG A 50 -15.33 4.86 9.90
N PHE A 51 -15.10 5.73 8.92
CA PHE A 51 -13.80 6.36 8.69
C PHE A 51 -13.31 7.08 9.97
N MET A 52 -14.11 7.98 10.54
CA MET A 52 -13.69 8.76 11.72
C MET A 52 -13.43 7.87 12.95
N SER A 53 -14.18 6.77 13.10
CA SER A 53 -13.97 5.80 14.17
C SER A 53 -12.65 5.05 14.00
N LEU A 54 -12.34 4.56 12.80
CA LEU A 54 -11.06 3.88 12.53
C LEU A 54 -9.88 4.85 12.64
N TRP A 55 -9.99 6.05 12.07
CA TRP A 55 -8.97 7.09 12.21
C TRP A 55 -8.69 7.40 13.69
N GLY A 56 -9.75 7.52 14.50
CA GLY A 56 -9.65 7.72 15.95
C GLY A 56 -8.92 6.59 16.66
N LYS A 57 -9.23 5.32 16.35
CA LYS A 57 -8.52 4.15 16.90
C LYS A 57 -7.06 4.10 16.46
N ILE A 58 -6.77 4.42 15.20
CA ILE A 58 -5.41 4.45 14.66
C ILE A 58 -4.56 5.52 15.37
N HIS A 59 -5.14 6.68 15.66
CA HIS A 59 -4.46 7.81 16.30
C HIS A 59 -4.48 7.78 17.84
N ASP A 60 -5.21 6.85 18.44
CA ASP A 60 -5.21 6.63 19.88
C ASP A 60 -3.84 6.11 20.33
N SER A 61 -3.16 6.88 21.19
CA SER A 61 -1.86 6.52 21.72
C SER A 61 -1.88 5.20 22.50
N ASP A 62 -3.02 4.83 23.08
CA ASP A 62 -3.18 3.60 23.85
C ASP A 62 -3.23 2.35 22.93
N ASN A 63 -3.55 2.52 21.65
CA ASN A 63 -3.60 1.42 20.68
C ASN A 63 -2.23 1.08 20.07
N GLY A 64 -1.29 2.03 20.05
CA GLY A 64 0.13 1.75 19.77
C GLY A 64 0.52 1.62 18.29
N TYR A 65 -0.24 2.20 17.35
CA TYR A 65 0.12 2.17 15.91
C TYR A 65 1.38 2.98 15.55
N PHE A 66 1.74 3.96 16.37
CA PHE A 66 2.82 4.88 16.07
C PHE A 66 3.86 4.91 17.19
N ARG A 67 5.12 5.11 16.79
CA ARG A 67 6.13 5.71 17.65
C ARG A 67 6.07 7.22 17.53
N GLU A 68 5.98 7.92 18.66
CA GLU A 68 6.17 9.37 18.72
C GLU A 68 7.63 9.72 18.97
N ILE A 69 8.18 10.61 18.14
CA ILE A 69 9.58 11.06 18.24
C ILE A 69 9.61 12.58 18.32
N THR A 70 10.10 13.11 19.44
CA THR A 70 10.30 14.54 19.65
C THR A 70 11.75 14.93 19.33
N ASP A 71 11.95 15.75 18.30
CA ASP A 71 13.24 16.35 17.94
C ASP A 71 13.09 17.88 17.84
N ASN A 72 13.96 18.62 18.54
CA ASN A 72 13.94 20.09 18.60
C ASN A 72 12.57 20.71 18.90
N GLY A 73 11.79 20.08 19.79
CA GLY A 73 10.46 20.56 20.20
C GLY A 73 9.33 20.24 19.20
N LYS A 74 9.61 19.53 18.10
CA LYS A 74 8.59 19.01 17.18
C LYS A 74 8.42 17.51 17.42
N THR A 75 7.20 17.08 17.71
CA THR A 75 6.82 15.65 17.77
C THR A 75 6.30 15.22 16.41
N LEU A 76 6.84 14.12 15.89
CA LEU A 76 6.39 13.49 14.65
C LEU A 76 6.08 12.02 14.93
N LYS A 77 5.09 11.48 14.23
CA LYS A 77 4.67 10.07 14.32
C LYS A 77 5.34 9.24 13.24
N VAL A 78 5.84 8.06 13.61
CA VAL A 78 6.35 7.03 12.70
C VAL A 78 5.43 5.82 12.85
N PRO A 79 4.67 5.43 11.81
CA PRO A 79 3.80 4.26 11.91
C PRO A 79 4.65 3.00 12.02
N TYR A 80 4.24 2.02 12.83
CA TYR A 80 4.77 0.66 12.72
C TYR A 80 4.12 -0.08 11.55
N HIS A 81 4.66 -1.23 11.17
CA HIS A 81 3.99 -2.14 10.23
C HIS A 81 2.73 -2.75 10.85
N SER A 82 2.79 -3.16 12.11
CA SER A 82 1.67 -3.64 12.90
C SER A 82 1.82 -3.31 14.39
N ILE A 83 0.70 -3.28 15.12
CA ILE A 83 0.73 -3.16 16.59
C ILE A 83 1.42 -4.37 17.23
N GLU A 84 1.14 -5.57 16.71
CA GLU A 84 1.75 -6.80 17.20
C GLU A 84 3.19 -6.92 16.68
N THR A 85 4.12 -7.27 17.56
CA THR A 85 5.56 -7.39 17.27
C THR A 85 5.96 -8.78 16.70
N MET A 86 5.23 -9.84 17.07
CA MET A 86 5.37 -11.18 16.50
C MET A 86 4.72 -11.26 15.11
N MET A 87 5.43 -10.75 14.11
CA MET A 87 4.98 -10.63 12.72
C MET A 87 6.14 -10.90 11.77
N CYS A 88 5.91 -11.70 10.73
CA CYS A 88 6.88 -11.98 9.68
C CYS A 88 6.15 -12.31 8.36
N GLU A 89 6.27 -11.43 7.36
CA GLU A 89 5.54 -11.58 6.07
C GLU A 89 6.21 -10.87 4.89
N ALA A 90 6.83 -9.71 5.16
CA ALA A 90 7.72 -8.99 4.25
C ALA A 90 8.77 -8.23 5.09
N PRO A 91 8.38 -7.35 6.04
CA PRO A 91 9.18 -7.14 7.23
C PRO A 91 9.20 -8.42 8.08
N ASP A 92 10.24 -8.56 8.89
CA ASP A 92 10.47 -9.74 9.73
C ASP A 92 10.30 -9.44 11.22
N TYR A 93 9.86 -8.22 11.55
CA TYR A 93 9.44 -7.79 12.88
C TYR A 93 8.37 -6.68 12.81
N GLY A 94 7.32 -6.77 13.64
CA GLY A 94 6.12 -5.92 13.48
C GLY A 94 6.32 -4.42 13.75
N HIS A 95 7.31 -4.07 14.57
CA HIS A 95 7.69 -2.68 14.83
C HIS A 95 8.83 -2.17 13.92
N GLU A 96 9.13 -2.90 12.84
CA GLU A 96 9.69 -2.24 11.66
C GLU A 96 8.61 -1.35 11.02
N THR A 97 9.00 -0.52 10.07
CA THR A 97 8.05 0.18 9.20
C THR A 97 8.57 0.23 7.78
N THR A 98 7.67 0.50 6.86
CA THR A 98 7.94 0.48 5.44
C THR A 98 7.54 1.79 4.77
N SER A 99 8.10 2.04 3.59
CA SER A 99 7.60 3.12 2.72
C SER A 99 6.12 2.91 2.35
N GLU A 100 5.65 1.66 2.30
CA GLU A 100 4.23 1.32 2.14
C GLU A 100 3.40 1.90 3.29
N ALA A 101 3.76 1.61 4.54
CA ALA A 101 3.07 2.15 5.71
C ALA A 101 3.04 3.69 5.71
N TYR A 102 4.15 4.34 5.35
CA TYR A 102 4.20 5.80 5.20
C TYR A 102 3.26 6.32 4.10
N SER A 103 3.20 5.65 2.95
CA SER A 103 2.30 6.05 1.85
C SER A 103 0.82 5.89 2.23
N TYR A 104 0.48 4.87 3.02
CA TYR A 104 -0.86 4.71 3.60
C TYR A 104 -1.16 5.76 4.67
N TYR A 105 -0.18 6.14 5.48
CA TYR A 105 -0.34 7.21 6.47
C TYR A 105 -0.72 8.53 5.77
N MET A 106 0.00 8.89 4.70
CA MET A 106 -0.34 10.08 3.90
C MET A 106 -1.76 10.00 3.31
N TRP A 107 -2.19 8.82 2.86
CA TRP A 107 -3.52 8.64 2.28
C TRP A 107 -4.64 8.71 3.32
N LEU A 108 -4.43 8.11 4.49
CA LEU A 108 -5.33 8.20 5.64
C LEU A 108 -5.54 9.66 6.03
N GLU A 109 -4.45 10.44 6.14
CA GLU A 109 -4.54 11.84 6.53
C GLU A 109 -5.10 12.75 5.43
N ALA A 110 -4.90 12.40 4.15
CA ALA A 110 -5.57 13.11 3.05
C ALA A 110 -7.10 12.99 3.16
N MET A 111 -7.60 11.79 3.44
CA MET A 111 -9.03 11.53 3.65
C MET A 111 -9.55 12.23 4.93
N TYR A 112 -8.73 12.27 6.00
CA TYR A 112 -9.07 13.01 7.21
C TYR A 112 -9.23 14.52 6.92
N GLY A 113 -8.30 15.11 6.17
CA GLY A 113 -8.41 16.50 5.71
C GLY A 113 -9.67 16.76 4.88
N LYS A 114 -10.06 15.82 4.02
CA LYS A 114 -11.31 15.91 3.24
C LYS A 114 -12.57 15.97 4.11
N PHE A 115 -12.62 15.24 5.22
CA PHE A 115 -13.80 15.20 6.09
C PHE A 115 -13.81 16.30 7.16
N THR A 116 -12.65 16.76 7.61
CA THR A 116 -12.54 17.68 8.75
C THR A 116 -12.15 19.10 8.37
N GLY A 117 -11.55 19.29 7.19
CA GLY A 117 -10.88 20.54 6.82
C GLY A 117 -9.58 20.81 7.57
N ASN A 118 -9.13 19.88 8.43
CA ASN A 118 -7.86 19.95 9.11
C ASN A 118 -6.80 19.15 8.34
N TRP A 119 -5.86 19.87 7.75
CA TRP A 119 -4.77 19.29 6.96
C TRP A 119 -3.49 19.07 7.77
N SER A 120 -3.42 19.47 9.04
CA SER A 120 -2.20 19.39 9.86
C SER A 120 -1.64 17.97 9.99
N GLU A 121 -2.49 16.95 9.99
CA GLU A 121 -2.07 15.56 10.10
C GLU A 121 -1.39 15.10 8.79
N PHE A 122 -1.93 15.49 7.64
CA PHE A 122 -1.33 15.23 6.33
C PHE A 122 0.04 15.90 6.20
N GLU A 123 0.14 17.15 6.66
CA GLU A 123 1.40 17.89 6.71
C GLU A 123 2.45 17.21 7.58
N GLN A 124 2.04 16.68 8.73
CA GLN A 124 2.90 15.95 9.68
C GLN A 124 3.34 14.59 9.14
N ALA A 125 2.45 13.85 8.45
CA ALA A 125 2.79 12.59 7.80
C ALA A 125 3.91 12.77 6.77
N TRP A 126 3.82 13.80 5.93
CA TRP A 126 4.87 14.16 4.98
C TRP A 126 6.15 14.64 5.65
N ASP A 127 6.04 15.50 6.67
CA ASP A 127 7.22 15.99 7.40
C ASP A 127 7.94 14.85 8.14
N SER A 128 7.20 13.82 8.61
CA SER A 128 7.77 12.59 9.16
C SER A 128 8.51 11.79 8.11
N ALA A 129 7.91 11.59 6.93
CA ALA A 129 8.56 10.86 5.83
C ALA A 129 9.86 11.54 5.38
N ASP A 130 9.82 12.86 5.17
CA ASP A 130 10.98 13.68 4.77
C ASP A 130 12.12 13.63 5.80
N LYS A 131 11.79 13.41 7.07
CA LYS A 131 12.75 13.38 8.18
C LYS A 131 13.36 12.00 8.41
N TYR A 132 12.56 10.93 8.31
CA TYR A 132 12.94 9.63 8.84
C TYR A 132 13.11 8.53 7.79
N ILE A 133 12.33 8.53 6.70
CA ILE A 133 12.37 7.45 5.71
C ILE A 133 12.97 7.85 4.36
N ILE A 134 12.99 9.14 4.03
CA ILE A 134 13.75 9.68 2.89
C ILE A 134 15.17 9.98 3.37
N PRO A 135 16.22 9.29 2.87
CA PRO A 135 17.59 9.55 3.30
C PRO A 135 17.99 11.01 3.06
N GLY A 136 18.42 11.73 4.09
CA GLY A 136 18.89 13.11 3.95
C GLY A 136 20.32 13.19 3.42
N SER A 137 20.85 14.37 3.14
CA SER A 137 22.23 14.53 2.61
C SER A 137 23.33 13.91 3.49
N LYS A 138 23.10 13.80 4.81
CA LYS A 138 24.03 13.14 5.75
C LYS A 138 24.01 11.61 5.63
N ASP A 139 22.95 11.06 5.07
CA ASP A 139 22.72 9.63 4.92
C ASP A 139 23.23 9.13 3.56
N GLN A 140 23.30 10.01 2.55
CA GLN A 140 23.78 9.70 1.20
C GLN A 140 24.97 10.59 0.72
N PRO A 141 26.07 10.69 1.50
CA PRO A 141 27.21 11.52 1.12
C PRO A 141 27.94 10.99 -0.13
N GLY A 142 28.42 11.88 -1.00
CA GLY A 142 29.19 11.50 -2.20
C GLY A 142 28.38 11.31 -3.48
N MET A 143 27.08 11.63 -3.48
CA MET A 143 26.26 11.59 -4.69
C MET A 143 26.70 12.56 -5.79
N ASN A 144 27.47 13.59 -5.44
CA ASN A 144 28.10 14.47 -6.43
C ASN A 144 29.26 13.82 -7.21
N SER A 145 29.80 12.70 -6.70
CA SER A 145 30.87 11.91 -7.34
C SER A 145 30.34 10.84 -8.31
N TYR A 146 29.01 10.74 -8.46
CA TYR A 146 28.34 9.78 -9.34
C TYR A 146 28.72 9.99 -10.81
N ASN A 147 28.99 8.90 -11.53
CA ASN A 147 29.30 8.92 -12.96
C ASN A 147 28.15 8.30 -13.78
N PRO A 148 27.35 9.11 -14.52
CA PRO A 148 26.24 8.59 -15.32
C PRO A 148 26.68 7.70 -16.50
N ASN A 149 27.95 7.76 -16.93
CA ASN A 149 28.48 6.87 -17.97
C ASN A 149 28.94 5.51 -17.44
N SER A 150 28.96 5.34 -16.11
CA SER A 150 29.25 4.07 -15.45
C SER A 150 28.38 3.96 -14.18
N PRO A 151 27.05 3.80 -14.32
CA PRO A 151 26.10 3.92 -13.22
C PRO A 151 26.35 2.98 -12.05
N ALA A 152 26.80 1.76 -12.32
CA ALA A 152 27.13 0.73 -11.34
C ALA A 152 28.03 -0.33 -11.98
N THR A 153 28.61 -1.21 -11.17
CA THR A 153 29.28 -2.43 -11.66
C THR A 153 28.29 -3.59 -11.62
N LEU A 154 28.24 -4.38 -12.70
CA LEU A 154 27.34 -5.52 -12.79
C LEU A 154 27.68 -6.60 -11.76
N ALA A 155 26.69 -7.06 -11.01
CA ALA A 155 26.69 -8.33 -10.28
C ALA A 155 25.53 -9.18 -10.80
N ASN A 156 25.76 -10.48 -10.96
CA ASN A 156 24.67 -11.39 -11.33
C ASN A 156 23.66 -11.53 -10.18
N GLU A 157 22.41 -11.78 -10.53
CA GLU A 157 21.46 -12.44 -9.65
C GLU A 157 21.49 -13.94 -9.92
N TYR A 158 21.11 -14.72 -8.91
CA TYR A 158 20.87 -16.16 -9.00
C TYR A 158 19.50 -16.47 -8.37
N LEU A 159 18.94 -17.66 -8.62
CA LEU A 159 17.69 -18.02 -7.95
C LEU A 159 18.00 -18.43 -6.50
N SER A 160 18.97 -19.33 -6.34
CA SER A 160 19.34 -19.88 -5.04
C SER A 160 20.26 -18.98 -4.20
N THR A 161 19.94 -18.88 -2.91
CA THR A 161 20.70 -18.08 -1.92
C THR A 161 22.15 -18.54 -1.76
N ASN A 162 22.44 -19.82 -1.97
CA ASN A 162 23.77 -20.41 -1.82
C ASN A 162 24.80 -20.00 -2.90
N LYS A 163 24.37 -19.25 -3.92
CA LYS A 163 25.26 -18.67 -4.95
C LYS A 163 25.86 -17.33 -4.54
N TYR A 164 25.41 -16.78 -3.42
CA TYR A 164 25.89 -15.50 -2.89
C TYR A 164 27.08 -15.71 -1.93
N PRO A 165 28.06 -14.78 -1.88
CA PRO A 165 28.05 -13.45 -2.49
C PRO A 165 28.24 -13.45 -4.02
N SER A 166 27.47 -12.62 -4.73
CA SER A 166 27.57 -12.48 -6.17
C SER A 166 28.76 -11.59 -6.55
N LYS A 167 29.68 -12.11 -7.37
CA LYS A 167 30.90 -11.40 -7.73
C LYS A 167 30.66 -10.24 -8.69
N LEU A 168 31.25 -9.09 -8.39
CA LEU A 168 31.31 -7.95 -9.30
C LEU A 168 32.08 -8.32 -10.57
N GLN A 169 31.51 -7.96 -11.72
CA GLN A 169 32.07 -8.22 -13.04
C GLN A 169 32.65 -6.92 -13.62
N PHE A 170 33.86 -6.58 -13.18
CA PHE A 170 34.57 -5.42 -13.70
C PHE A 170 34.79 -5.53 -15.22
N GLY A 171 34.46 -4.47 -15.96
CA GLY A 171 34.55 -4.43 -17.42
C GLY A 171 33.35 -5.04 -18.15
N ALA A 172 32.40 -5.68 -17.45
CA ALA A 172 31.14 -6.04 -18.07
C ALA A 172 30.40 -4.76 -18.53
N PRO A 173 29.85 -4.72 -19.76
CA PRO A 173 29.17 -3.53 -20.23
C PRO A 173 27.98 -3.19 -19.34
N VAL A 174 27.79 -1.90 -19.06
CA VAL A 174 26.58 -1.33 -18.45
C VAL A 174 26.14 -0.16 -19.33
N GLY A 175 24.86 0.21 -19.27
CA GLY A 175 24.37 1.38 -20.01
C GLY A 175 24.73 2.70 -19.35
N ARG A 176 24.24 3.78 -19.94
CA ARG A 176 24.34 5.14 -19.41
C ARG A 176 23.05 5.50 -18.69
N ASP A 177 23.17 6.19 -17.56
CA ASP A 177 22.04 6.87 -16.90
C ASP A 177 21.74 8.20 -17.62
N PRO A 178 20.57 8.34 -18.26
CA PRO A 178 20.25 9.54 -19.02
C PRO A 178 19.58 10.66 -18.19
N ILE A 179 19.13 10.39 -16.96
CA ILE A 179 18.31 11.33 -16.18
C ILE A 179 19.05 11.98 -15.01
N SER A 180 20.22 11.47 -14.60
CA SER A 180 20.94 12.03 -13.43
C SER A 180 21.30 13.52 -13.58
N ASP A 181 21.84 13.93 -14.73
CA ASP A 181 22.22 15.33 -14.96
C ASP A 181 20.98 16.24 -15.03
N GLU A 182 19.89 15.74 -15.61
CA GLU A 182 18.60 16.42 -15.70
C GLU A 182 18.03 16.71 -14.31
N LEU A 183 17.99 15.70 -13.43
CA LEU A 183 17.53 15.82 -12.05
C LEU A 183 18.42 16.75 -11.23
N LYS A 184 19.75 16.62 -11.37
CA LYS A 184 20.70 17.50 -10.67
C LYS A 184 20.52 18.96 -11.07
N ASN A 185 20.30 19.23 -12.37
CA ASN A 185 20.03 20.58 -12.85
C ASN A 185 18.69 21.13 -12.35
N ALA A 186 17.66 20.28 -12.26
CA ALA A 186 16.35 20.68 -11.76
C ALA A 186 16.38 21.01 -10.25
N TYR A 187 17.07 20.22 -9.45
CA TYR A 187 16.98 20.28 -7.97
C TYR A 187 18.23 20.79 -7.26
N GLY A 188 19.33 21.04 -7.98
CA GLY A 188 20.56 21.62 -7.43
C GLY A 188 21.35 20.68 -6.51
N THR A 189 21.03 19.38 -6.51
CA THR A 189 21.71 18.37 -5.68
C THR A 189 21.85 17.05 -6.43
N GLY A 190 22.89 16.28 -6.12
CA GLY A 190 23.04 14.89 -6.57
C GLY A 190 22.22 13.89 -5.73
N ASP A 191 21.74 14.32 -4.56
CA ASP A 191 20.97 13.48 -3.64
C ASP A 191 19.68 12.97 -4.30
N MET A 192 19.32 11.74 -3.96
CA MET A 192 18.07 11.10 -4.40
C MET A 192 16.93 11.50 -3.47
N TYR A 193 15.73 11.69 -4.03
CA TYR A 193 14.52 12.02 -3.28
C TYR A 193 13.44 10.97 -3.47
N GLY A 194 13.57 9.88 -2.71
CA GLY A 194 12.59 8.80 -2.63
C GLY A 194 12.77 8.03 -1.32
N MET A 195 11.73 7.34 -0.87
CA MET A 195 11.75 6.65 0.41
C MET A 195 12.66 5.42 0.35
N HIS A 196 13.44 5.18 1.41
CA HIS A 196 13.96 3.82 1.63
C HIS A 196 12.81 2.91 2.03
N TRP A 197 12.82 1.66 1.59
CA TRP A 197 11.67 0.78 1.78
C TRP A 197 11.47 0.28 3.21
N LEU A 198 12.52 0.18 4.05
CA LEU A 198 12.46 -0.44 5.37
C LEU A 198 13.21 0.37 6.45
N LEU A 199 12.60 0.49 7.62
CA LEU A 199 13.19 1.10 8.81
C LEU A 199 12.94 0.21 10.04
N ASP A 200 13.96 0.07 10.87
CA ASP A 200 13.81 -0.42 12.23
C ASP A 200 13.45 0.78 13.13
N VAL A 201 12.17 0.88 13.49
CA VAL A 201 11.60 2.07 14.15
C VAL A 201 12.16 2.22 15.54
N ASP A 202 12.23 1.15 16.33
CA ASP A 202 12.64 1.15 17.73
C ASP A 202 14.13 0.83 17.93
N ASN A 203 14.90 0.71 16.84
CA ASN A 203 16.27 0.20 16.87
C ASN A 203 16.34 -1.18 17.55
N TRP A 204 15.36 -2.04 17.25
CA TRP A 204 15.25 -3.39 17.78
C TRP A 204 16.45 -4.26 17.40
N TYR A 205 16.96 -4.14 16.18
CA TYR A 205 18.18 -4.84 15.75
C TYR A 205 19.44 -4.27 16.40
N GLY A 206 19.45 -2.98 16.72
CA GLY A 206 20.53 -2.31 17.46
C GLY A 206 21.62 -1.67 16.59
N TYR A 207 21.40 -1.53 15.28
CA TYR A 207 22.35 -0.85 14.37
C TYR A 207 22.40 0.66 14.60
N GLY A 208 21.28 1.25 14.98
CA GLY A 208 21.08 2.68 15.11
C GLY A 208 21.36 3.47 13.82
N ASN A 209 21.29 4.79 13.90
CA ASN A 209 21.39 5.63 12.71
C ASN A 209 22.86 5.92 12.35
N ARG A 210 23.26 5.64 11.10
CA ARG A 210 24.65 5.75 10.60
C ARG A 210 25.67 4.98 11.46
N GLY A 211 25.22 3.85 12.02
CA GLY A 211 26.00 3.00 12.91
C GLY A 211 26.18 3.55 14.33
N ASP A 212 25.47 4.60 14.73
CA ASP A 212 25.37 5.00 16.14
C ASP A 212 24.22 4.27 16.83
N ALA A 213 24.55 3.15 17.49
CA ALA A 213 23.58 2.33 18.22
C ALA A 213 22.86 3.06 19.36
N SER A 214 23.34 4.23 19.79
CA SER A 214 22.67 5.05 20.81
C SER A 214 21.66 6.05 20.24
N SER A 215 21.57 6.15 18.91
CA SER A 215 20.61 7.03 18.23
C SER A 215 19.18 6.69 18.62
N THR A 216 18.39 7.72 18.91
CA THR A 216 16.95 7.60 19.15
C THR A 216 16.11 7.69 17.86
N ALA A 217 16.70 8.13 16.74
CA ALA A 217 16.06 8.11 15.43
C ALA A 217 15.92 6.67 14.90
N PRO A 218 14.91 6.39 14.04
CA PRO A 218 14.78 5.10 13.36
C PRO A 218 16.07 4.72 12.63
N SER A 219 16.33 3.43 12.53
CA SER A 219 17.52 2.87 11.90
C SER A 219 17.21 2.41 10.48
N TYR A 220 17.95 2.93 9.50
CA TYR A 220 17.89 2.43 8.12
C TYR A 220 18.52 1.03 8.05
N ILE A 221 17.71 0.03 7.69
CA ILE A 221 18.11 -1.37 7.56
C ILE A 221 17.61 -1.94 6.24
N ASN A 222 18.15 -3.09 5.84
CA ASN A 222 17.66 -3.85 4.71
C ASN A 222 17.74 -5.35 5.03
N THR A 223 17.07 -6.17 4.24
CA THR A 223 17.02 -7.63 4.39
C THR A 223 17.33 -8.30 3.05
N PHE A 224 16.36 -8.37 2.13
CA PHE A 224 16.46 -9.06 0.84
C PHE A 224 17.64 -8.59 -0.02
N GLN A 225 18.51 -9.52 -0.41
CA GLN A 225 19.71 -9.30 -1.24
C GLN A 225 20.09 -10.50 -2.13
N ARG A 226 19.54 -11.70 -1.88
CA ARG A 226 20.11 -12.98 -2.36
C ARG A 226 19.18 -13.82 -3.23
N GLY A 227 18.53 -13.17 -4.18
CA GLY A 227 17.85 -13.86 -5.29
C GLY A 227 16.41 -14.23 -5.00
N ALA A 228 15.79 -14.89 -5.97
CA ALA A 228 14.34 -15.12 -5.98
C ALA A 228 13.85 -16.15 -4.95
N ASP A 229 14.75 -17.00 -4.47
CA ASP A 229 14.44 -18.01 -3.45
C ASP A 229 14.78 -17.51 -2.03
N GLU A 230 15.24 -16.26 -1.84
CA GLU A 230 15.39 -15.69 -0.49
C GLU A 230 14.04 -15.20 0.03
N SER A 231 13.33 -16.04 0.77
CA SER A 231 12.14 -15.61 1.51
C SER A 231 12.52 -14.73 2.71
N VAL A 232 11.50 -14.10 3.32
CA VAL A 232 11.67 -13.29 4.54
C VAL A 232 12.38 -14.06 5.67
N TRP A 233 12.19 -15.38 5.73
CA TRP A 233 12.76 -16.28 6.72
C TRP A 233 14.25 -16.61 6.50
N GLU A 234 14.80 -16.24 5.36
CA GLU A 234 16.14 -16.64 4.93
C GLU A 234 17.13 -15.50 4.96
N THR A 235 16.68 -14.29 5.27
CA THR A 235 17.49 -13.06 5.25
C THR A 235 18.42 -12.95 6.47
N VAL A 236 19.55 -12.25 6.28
CA VAL A 236 20.44 -11.79 7.36
C VAL A 236 20.32 -10.28 7.45
N PRO A 237 19.52 -9.69 8.37
CA PRO A 237 19.28 -8.25 8.42
C PRO A 237 20.59 -7.46 8.53
N GLN A 238 20.65 -6.32 7.83
CA GLN A 238 21.88 -5.54 7.71
C GLN A 238 21.60 -4.03 7.76
N PRO A 239 22.54 -3.21 8.28
CA PRO A 239 22.40 -1.77 8.24
C PRO A 239 22.58 -1.24 6.82
N SER A 240 21.73 -0.29 6.43
CA SER A 240 21.88 0.43 5.16
C SER A 240 23.16 1.25 5.13
N TYR A 241 23.61 1.75 6.29
CA TYR A 241 24.87 2.46 6.49
C TYR A 241 25.93 1.55 7.14
N GLU A 242 26.77 0.93 6.33
CA GLU A 242 27.76 -0.08 6.72
C GLU A 242 29.11 0.53 7.11
N MET A 243 29.48 0.36 8.38
CA MET A 243 30.70 0.90 8.99
C MET A 243 31.65 -0.17 9.54
N PHE A 244 31.38 -1.44 9.28
CA PHE A 244 32.08 -2.62 9.77
C PHE A 244 32.08 -2.73 11.30
N LYS A 245 30.99 -2.25 11.93
CA LYS A 245 30.81 -2.29 13.39
C LYS A 245 30.25 -3.62 13.88
N TRP A 246 29.41 -4.25 13.07
CA TRP A 246 28.74 -5.53 13.33
C TRP A 246 28.90 -6.44 12.11
N GLY A 247 28.36 -7.65 12.18
CA GLY A 247 28.58 -8.65 11.14
C GLY A 247 29.98 -9.25 11.23
N GLY A 248 30.54 -9.59 10.07
CA GLY A 248 31.88 -10.17 9.95
C GLY A 248 32.97 -9.11 9.76
N LYS A 249 34.13 -9.53 9.25
CA LYS A 249 35.30 -8.66 9.02
C LYS A 249 34.99 -7.45 8.14
N ASN A 250 34.13 -7.62 7.13
CA ASN A 250 33.75 -6.60 6.17
C ASN A 250 32.31 -6.12 6.39
N GLY A 251 31.86 -6.16 7.64
CA GLY A 251 30.45 -5.96 7.95
C GLY A 251 29.60 -7.11 7.41
N TYR A 252 28.53 -6.77 6.70
CA TYR A 252 27.64 -7.73 6.03
C TYR A 252 27.89 -7.82 4.52
N LEU A 253 28.78 -7.01 3.96
CA LEU A 253 28.89 -6.83 2.50
C LEU A 253 29.23 -8.12 1.75
N ASP A 254 30.15 -8.91 2.30
CA ASP A 254 30.68 -10.14 1.71
C ASP A 254 29.75 -11.36 1.89
N LEU A 255 28.56 -11.16 2.47
CA LEU A 255 27.44 -12.10 2.34
C LEU A 255 26.69 -11.93 1.02
N PHE A 256 26.74 -10.72 0.43
CA PHE A 256 25.86 -10.32 -0.68
C PHE A 256 26.64 -10.07 -1.97
N THR A 257 27.72 -9.31 -1.90
CA THR A 257 28.52 -8.90 -3.07
C THR A 257 29.97 -9.34 -2.89
N GLY A 258 30.52 -10.02 -3.89
CA GLY A 258 31.91 -10.47 -3.91
C GLY A 258 32.79 -9.44 -4.60
N ASP A 259 33.75 -8.88 -3.86
CA ASP A 259 34.75 -7.93 -4.35
C ASP A 259 36.17 -8.31 -3.86
N ASN A 260 37.19 -7.76 -4.51
CA ASN A 260 38.59 -7.90 -4.12
C ASN A 260 38.88 -7.21 -2.78
N ASN A 261 38.22 -6.08 -2.51
CA ASN A 261 38.32 -5.33 -1.26
C ASN A 261 36.96 -4.69 -0.91
N TYR A 262 36.73 -4.43 0.37
CA TYR A 262 35.47 -3.85 0.85
C TYR A 262 35.69 -2.47 1.46
N SER A 263 34.77 -1.55 1.17
CA SER A 263 34.77 -0.18 1.70
C SER A 263 33.53 0.07 2.54
N LYS A 264 33.70 0.87 3.61
CA LYS A 264 32.56 1.41 4.37
C LYS A 264 31.69 2.23 3.44
N GLN A 265 30.39 1.96 3.46
CA GLN A 265 29.48 2.44 2.43
C GLN A 265 28.06 2.54 2.95
N TRP A 266 27.21 3.22 2.19
CA TRP A 266 25.79 3.33 2.44
C TRP A 266 25.03 2.91 1.18
N ARG A 267 23.84 2.35 1.34
CA ARG A 267 22.97 1.94 0.22
C ARG A 267 21.51 1.92 0.63
N TYR A 268 20.64 2.40 -0.25
CA TYR A 268 19.20 2.47 -0.06
C TYR A 268 18.48 1.83 -1.25
N THR A 269 17.35 1.19 -0.96
CA THR A 269 16.45 0.59 -1.95
C THR A 269 15.09 1.24 -1.79
N ASN A 270 14.54 1.73 -2.89
CA ASN A 270 13.18 2.26 -2.96
C ASN A 270 12.19 1.15 -3.33
N ALA A 271 10.95 1.27 -2.83
CA ALA A 271 9.80 0.51 -3.31
C ALA A 271 8.91 1.46 -4.16
N PRO A 272 8.94 1.35 -5.50
CA PRO A 272 8.30 2.29 -6.40
C PRO A 272 6.79 2.43 -6.22
N ASP A 273 6.09 1.35 -5.87
CA ASP A 273 4.65 1.36 -5.62
C ASP A 273 4.26 2.27 -4.44
N ALA A 274 5.10 2.33 -3.40
CA ALA A 274 4.91 3.17 -2.23
C ALA A 274 5.10 4.66 -2.53
N ASP A 275 6.18 5.03 -3.24
CA ASP A 275 6.39 6.41 -3.68
C ASP A 275 5.27 6.85 -4.63
N ALA A 276 4.80 5.97 -5.52
CA ALA A 276 3.65 6.26 -6.39
C ALA A 276 2.36 6.46 -5.60
N ARG A 277 2.09 5.63 -4.57
CA ARG A 277 0.92 5.77 -3.69
C ARG A 277 0.97 7.08 -2.90
N ALA A 278 2.15 7.53 -2.46
CA ALA A 278 2.31 8.84 -1.80
C ALA A 278 1.94 10.01 -2.74
N ILE A 279 2.29 9.93 -4.02
CA ILE A 279 1.88 10.90 -5.04
C ILE A 279 0.37 10.87 -5.26
N GLN A 280 -0.21 9.67 -5.41
CA GLN A 280 -1.66 9.46 -5.56
C GLN A 280 -2.45 10.04 -4.37
N ALA A 281 -2.01 9.77 -3.14
CA ALA A 281 -2.60 10.33 -1.93
C ALA A 281 -2.52 11.87 -1.89
N THR A 282 -1.38 12.42 -2.31
CA THR A 282 -1.16 13.88 -2.33
C THR A 282 -2.00 14.58 -3.39
N TYR A 283 -2.24 13.93 -4.53
CA TYR A 283 -3.17 14.42 -5.54
C TYR A 283 -4.57 14.59 -4.98
N TRP A 284 -5.09 13.59 -4.28
CA TRP A 284 -6.40 13.71 -3.64
C TRP A 284 -6.42 14.75 -2.52
N ALA A 285 -5.36 14.83 -1.72
CA ALA A 285 -5.23 15.88 -0.71
C ALA A 285 -5.33 17.28 -1.34
N ASP A 286 -4.65 17.50 -2.45
CA ASP A 286 -4.66 18.77 -3.18
C ASP A 286 -6.02 19.11 -3.78
N GLU A 287 -6.64 18.17 -4.52
CA GLU A 287 -8.00 18.31 -5.05
C GLU A 287 -9.00 18.68 -3.95
N TRP A 288 -8.97 17.95 -2.84
CA TRP A 288 -9.88 18.15 -1.72
C TRP A 288 -9.60 19.42 -0.93
N ALA A 289 -8.33 19.77 -0.68
CA ALA A 289 -7.95 21.01 -0.01
C ALA A 289 -8.43 22.24 -0.80
N LYS A 290 -8.27 22.22 -2.13
CA LYS A 290 -8.78 23.28 -3.02
C LYS A 290 -10.27 23.49 -2.90
N THR A 291 -11.08 22.42 -2.80
CA THR A 291 -12.53 22.54 -2.60
C THR A 291 -12.92 23.23 -1.28
N GLN A 292 -11.99 23.26 -0.32
CA GLN A 292 -12.18 23.86 1.00
C GLN A 292 -11.45 25.22 1.15
N GLY A 293 -10.82 25.73 0.08
CA GLY A 293 -9.99 26.94 0.14
C GLY A 293 -8.75 26.79 1.03
N LYS A 294 -8.22 25.56 1.16
CA LYS A 294 -6.99 25.23 1.89
C LYS A 294 -5.84 25.01 0.91
N ASP A 295 -4.61 25.06 1.42
CA ASP A 295 -3.39 25.00 0.64
C ASP A 295 -2.45 23.91 1.16
N VAL A 296 -2.11 22.95 0.31
CA VAL A 296 -1.13 21.89 0.58
C VAL A 296 0.00 21.88 -0.47
N THR A 297 0.19 22.98 -1.21
CA THR A 297 1.14 23.09 -2.33
C THR A 297 2.60 22.78 -1.99
N LYS A 298 3.02 23.03 -0.73
CA LYS A 298 4.33 22.60 -0.20
C LYS A 298 4.53 21.09 -0.41
N TYR A 299 3.50 20.30 -0.15
CA TYR A 299 3.54 18.84 -0.20
C TYR A 299 3.29 18.32 -1.61
N VAL A 300 2.49 19.01 -2.42
CA VAL A 300 2.43 18.79 -3.88
C VAL A 300 3.80 18.93 -4.52
N SER A 301 4.58 19.96 -4.13
CA SER A 301 5.95 20.13 -4.61
C SER A 301 6.88 18.98 -4.21
N LYS A 302 6.69 18.40 -3.02
CA LYS A 302 7.44 17.21 -2.56
C LYS A 302 7.04 15.96 -3.35
N ALA A 303 5.75 15.72 -3.54
CA ALA A 303 5.25 14.62 -4.35
C ALA A 303 5.73 14.71 -5.81
N SER A 304 5.68 15.91 -6.40
CA SER A 304 6.19 16.18 -7.77
C SER A 304 7.68 15.88 -7.88
N LYS A 305 8.47 16.26 -6.87
CA LYS A 305 9.89 15.92 -6.80
C LYS A 305 10.09 14.42 -6.67
N MET A 306 9.34 13.73 -5.80
CA MET A 306 9.40 12.28 -5.63
C MET A 306 9.11 11.56 -6.96
N GLY A 307 8.06 11.97 -7.68
CA GLY A 307 7.73 11.40 -8.99
C GLY A 307 8.79 11.65 -10.05
N ASP A 308 9.56 12.73 -9.97
CA ASP A 308 10.67 12.98 -10.89
C ASP A 308 11.82 11.97 -10.70
N TYR A 309 12.17 11.66 -9.44
CA TYR A 309 13.19 10.65 -9.11
C TYR A 309 12.68 9.22 -9.29
N LEU A 310 11.38 8.97 -9.09
CA LEU A 310 10.74 7.68 -9.28
C LEU A 310 10.89 7.14 -10.72
N ARG A 311 11.20 8.00 -11.70
CA ARG A 311 11.58 7.61 -13.06
C ARG A 311 12.76 6.63 -13.11
N TYR A 312 13.62 6.57 -12.09
CA TYR A 312 14.67 5.54 -12.01
C TYR A 312 14.10 4.11 -12.03
N SER A 313 12.88 3.89 -11.52
CA SER A 313 12.19 2.60 -11.61
C SER A 313 11.85 2.20 -13.06
N MET A 314 11.88 3.14 -14.00
CA MET A 314 11.56 2.89 -15.42
C MET A 314 12.73 2.32 -16.21
N PHE A 315 13.91 2.17 -15.61
CA PHE A 315 15.12 1.70 -16.29
C PHE A 315 15.49 0.28 -15.89
N ASP A 316 16.06 -0.46 -16.85
CA ASP A 316 16.76 -1.71 -16.57
C ASP A 316 17.79 -1.54 -15.44
N LYS A 317 18.00 -2.60 -14.64
CA LYS A 317 18.91 -2.59 -13.48
C LYS A 317 20.28 -2.00 -13.80
N TYR A 318 20.89 -2.39 -14.91
CA TYR A 318 22.20 -1.88 -15.34
C TYR A 318 22.11 -1.09 -16.64
N PHE A 319 20.97 -0.45 -16.89
CA PHE A 319 20.68 0.34 -18.08
C PHE A 319 20.94 -0.44 -19.39
N LYS A 320 20.72 -1.76 -19.37
CA LYS A 320 20.85 -2.60 -20.57
C LYS A 320 19.72 -2.33 -21.56
N PRO A 321 19.96 -2.52 -22.86
CA PRO A 321 18.92 -2.48 -23.88
C PRO A 321 17.72 -3.37 -23.52
N MET A 322 16.51 -2.91 -23.81
CA MET A 322 15.29 -3.71 -23.69
C MET A 322 15.33 -4.90 -24.65
N GLY A 323 14.94 -6.07 -24.16
CA GLY A 323 15.03 -7.33 -24.88
C GLY A 323 16.45 -7.87 -25.03
N ILE A 324 17.38 -7.54 -24.13
CA ILE A 324 18.78 -7.98 -24.19
C ILE A 324 18.96 -9.51 -24.29
N GLY A 325 18.06 -10.29 -23.68
CA GLY A 325 18.04 -11.76 -23.81
C GLY A 325 17.28 -12.29 -25.03
N SER A 326 16.65 -11.42 -25.81
CA SER A 326 15.93 -11.77 -27.05
C SER A 326 16.84 -11.66 -28.28
N ASN A 327 16.36 -12.16 -29.43
CA ASN A 327 17.02 -11.94 -30.71
C ASN A 327 16.80 -10.52 -31.28
N ASN A 328 15.87 -9.74 -30.74
CA ASN A 328 15.45 -8.42 -31.25
C ASN A 328 15.53 -7.37 -30.13
N GLN A 329 16.73 -6.85 -29.88
CA GLN A 329 16.96 -5.81 -28.87
C GLN A 329 16.47 -4.45 -29.35
N LEU A 330 15.88 -3.66 -28.45
CA LEU A 330 15.51 -2.27 -28.70
C LEU A 330 16.63 -1.32 -28.26
N ASN A 331 16.78 -0.20 -28.95
CA ASN A 331 17.80 0.81 -28.62
C ASN A 331 17.35 1.77 -27.50
N THR A 332 16.87 1.23 -26.39
CA THR A 332 16.51 1.96 -25.17
C THR A 332 16.69 1.05 -23.96
N SER A 333 17.04 1.61 -22.80
CA SER A 333 17.08 0.90 -21.53
C SER A 333 15.90 1.22 -20.62
N GLN A 334 14.96 2.04 -21.10
CA GLN A 334 13.78 2.44 -20.34
C GLN A 334 12.59 1.56 -20.72
N SER A 335 12.07 0.79 -19.77
CA SER A 335 10.86 -0.01 -19.91
C SER A 335 9.60 0.85 -19.87
N TYR A 336 9.67 2.04 -19.25
CA TYR A 336 8.54 2.90 -18.89
C TYR A 336 7.52 2.26 -17.92
N LEU A 337 7.88 1.14 -17.29
CA LEU A 337 7.10 0.52 -16.23
C LEU A 337 7.70 0.84 -14.87
N MET A 338 6.90 0.77 -13.81
CA MET A 338 7.43 0.79 -12.46
C MET A 338 7.97 -0.58 -12.11
N SER A 339 9.29 -0.74 -12.16
CA SER A 339 9.96 -1.99 -11.76
C SER A 339 9.93 -2.20 -10.24
N TRP A 340 10.43 -3.35 -9.77
CA TRP A 340 10.39 -3.71 -8.34
C TRP A 340 11.14 -2.75 -7.42
N TYR A 341 12.21 -2.14 -7.91
CA TYR A 341 12.99 -1.18 -7.15
C TYR A 341 13.79 -0.25 -8.07
N TYR A 342 14.24 0.86 -7.50
CA TYR A 342 15.54 1.41 -7.86
C TYR A 342 16.38 1.51 -6.59
N ALA A 343 17.69 1.49 -6.72
CA ALA A 343 18.59 1.56 -5.57
C ALA A 343 19.80 2.45 -5.89
N TRP A 344 20.36 3.03 -4.84
CA TRP A 344 21.56 3.85 -4.94
C TRP A 344 22.42 3.67 -3.70
N GLY A 345 23.72 3.90 -3.86
CA GLY A 345 24.68 3.74 -2.79
C GLY A 345 25.97 4.48 -3.05
N GLY A 346 26.84 4.53 -2.05
CA GLY A 346 28.10 5.23 -2.16
C GLY A 346 29.04 4.97 -1.00
N SER A 347 30.28 5.39 -1.19
CA SER A 347 31.30 5.34 -0.15
C SER A 347 30.94 6.26 1.01
N ALA A 348 31.20 5.80 2.23
CA ALA A 348 31.15 6.68 3.41
C ALA A 348 32.22 7.80 3.34
N ASN A 349 33.26 7.65 2.51
CA ASN A 349 34.29 8.66 2.27
C ASN A 349 33.95 9.64 1.13
N SER A 350 32.77 9.51 0.51
CA SER A 350 32.27 10.38 -0.57
C SER A 350 33.05 10.33 -1.90
N ASP A 351 33.90 9.35 -2.13
CA ASP A 351 34.76 9.23 -3.32
C ASP A 351 34.11 8.48 -4.50
N TRP A 352 33.07 7.69 -4.27
CA TRP A 352 32.29 7.02 -5.32
C TRP A 352 30.82 6.84 -4.91
N SER A 353 29.95 6.71 -5.91
CA SER A 353 28.53 6.36 -5.77
C SER A 353 28.01 5.63 -7.01
N TRP A 354 26.89 4.92 -6.86
CA TRP A 354 26.25 4.13 -7.90
C TRP A 354 24.72 4.24 -7.84
N LYS A 355 24.07 3.96 -8.97
CA LYS A 355 22.61 3.87 -9.11
C LYS A 355 22.25 2.69 -10.02
N ILE A 356 21.17 2.00 -9.69
CA ILE A 356 20.55 0.95 -10.51
C ILE A 356 19.03 1.17 -10.56
N GLY A 357 18.41 0.85 -11.69
CA GLY A 357 16.96 0.62 -11.77
C GLY A 357 16.62 -0.82 -11.34
N ALA A 358 15.61 -1.42 -11.95
CA ALA A 358 15.39 -2.86 -11.89
C ALA A 358 14.84 -3.42 -13.21
N SER A 359 15.23 -4.64 -13.52
CA SER A 359 14.86 -5.31 -14.77
C SER A 359 13.54 -6.10 -14.65
N HIS A 360 12.99 -6.26 -13.45
CA HIS A 360 11.81 -7.06 -13.15
C HIS A 360 10.61 -6.17 -12.87
N ASN A 361 9.51 -6.39 -13.57
CA ASN A 361 8.30 -5.57 -13.50
C ASN A 361 7.13 -6.45 -13.10
N HIS A 362 6.44 -6.09 -12.03
CA HIS A 362 5.24 -6.77 -11.55
C HIS A 362 4.02 -5.88 -11.79
N PHE A 363 2.91 -6.42 -12.30
CA PHE A 363 1.71 -5.61 -12.55
C PHE A 363 1.20 -4.95 -11.24
N GLY A 364 1.38 -5.64 -10.11
CA GLY A 364 1.04 -5.17 -8.76
C GLY A 364 1.65 -3.81 -8.37
N TYR A 365 2.78 -3.44 -8.99
CA TYR A 365 3.51 -2.20 -8.69
C TYR A 365 3.06 -1.02 -9.56
N GLN A 366 2.38 -1.27 -10.67
CA GLN A 366 2.01 -0.20 -11.60
C GLN A 366 1.00 0.76 -10.95
N ASN A 367 1.06 2.03 -11.33
CA ASN A 367 0.14 3.07 -10.89
C ASN A 367 -0.18 4.04 -12.04
N PRO A 368 -1.15 3.68 -12.91
CA PRO A 368 -1.58 4.55 -14.01
C PRO A 368 -2.18 5.88 -13.53
N MET A 369 -2.76 5.92 -12.33
CA MET A 369 -3.25 7.16 -11.75
C MET A 369 -2.08 8.13 -11.50
N THR A 370 -1.00 7.67 -10.86
CA THR A 370 0.22 8.46 -10.68
C THR A 370 0.83 8.87 -12.02
N ALA A 371 0.89 7.97 -13.00
CA ALA A 371 1.43 8.32 -14.31
C ALA A 371 0.64 9.47 -14.98
N TRP A 372 -0.70 9.41 -14.90
CA TRP A 372 -1.57 10.50 -15.36
C TRP A 372 -1.39 11.79 -14.54
N ILE A 373 -1.29 11.72 -13.21
CA ILE A 373 -1.05 12.89 -12.36
C ILE A 373 0.23 13.61 -12.82
N MET A 374 1.33 12.88 -12.98
CA MET A 374 2.62 13.46 -13.31
C MET A 374 2.73 13.94 -14.77
N SER A 375 1.89 13.42 -15.67
CA SER A 375 1.89 13.79 -17.09
C SER A 375 0.89 14.90 -17.43
N GLU A 376 -0.31 14.88 -16.83
CA GLU A 376 -1.44 15.74 -17.21
C GLU A 376 -1.76 16.82 -16.18
N ASP A 377 -1.57 16.57 -14.88
CA ASP A 377 -1.91 17.54 -13.85
C ASP A 377 -0.84 18.64 -13.74
N SER A 378 -1.25 19.90 -13.92
CA SER A 378 -0.32 21.02 -13.96
C SER A 378 0.40 21.29 -12.65
N ASP A 379 -0.23 20.95 -11.52
CA ASP A 379 0.31 21.25 -10.19
C ASP A 379 1.35 20.21 -9.79
N PHE A 380 1.26 19.01 -10.36
CA PHE A 380 2.18 17.89 -10.15
C PHE A 380 3.31 17.79 -11.17
N LYS A 381 3.38 18.72 -12.12
CA LYS A 381 4.35 18.69 -13.21
C LYS A 381 5.80 18.57 -12.67
N PRO A 382 6.55 17.50 -13.02
CA PRO A 382 7.97 17.39 -12.70
C PRO A 382 8.77 18.62 -13.14
N LYS A 383 9.78 19.00 -12.35
CA LYS A 383 10.62 20.16 -12.65
C LYS A 383 11.65 19.86 -13.73
N SER A 384 12.08 18.61 -13.85
CA SER A 384 13.02 18.17 -14.86
C SER A 384 12.47 18.33 -16.28
N ALA A 385 13.37 18.41 -17.26
CA ALA A 385 13.02 18.75 -18.63
C ALA A 385 12.13 17.68 -19.30
N ASN A 386 12.34 16.41 -19.00
CA ASN A 386 11.66 15.29 -19.64
C ASN A 386 10.69 14.57 -18.69
N GLY A 387 10.66 14.92 -17.40
CA GLY A 387 9.87 14.20 -16.40
C GLY A 387 8.41 14.00 -16.79
N GLN A 388 7.74 15.09 -17.22
CA GLN A 388 6.34 15.03 -17.68
C GLN A 388 6.18 14.06 -18.88
N SER A 389 7.05 14.16 -19.89
CA SER A 389 6.97 13.34 -21.10
C SER A 389 7.31 11.86 -20.88
N ASP A 390 8.13 11.55 -19.86
CA ASP A 390 8.42 10.16 -19.50
C ASP A 390 7.26 9.51 -18.76
N TRP A 391 6.56 10.28 -17.92
CA TRP A 391 5.34 9.81 -17.26
C TRP A 391 4.17 9.63 -18.23
N ASP A 392 4.04 10.49 -19.24
CA ASP A 392 3.08 10.32 -20.34
C ASP A 392 3.28 8.96 -21.06
N LYS A 393 4.52 8.66 -21.46
CA LYS A 393 4.87 7.35 -22.04
C LYS A 393 4.66 6.20 -21.06
N SER A 394 4.88 6.43 -19.77
CA SER A 394 4.66 5.44 -18.72
C SER A 394 3.19 5.09 -18.57
N LEU A 395 2.29 6.08 -18.62
CA LEU A 395 0.85 5.86 -18.58
C LEU A 395 0.41 4.89 -19.69
N ASP A 396 0.81 5.18 -20.92
CA ASP A 396 0.51 4.34 -22.09
C ASP A 396 1.06 2.92 -21.91
N ARG A 397 2.35 2.83 -21.55
CA ARG A 397 3.03 1.54 -21.39
C ARG A 397 2.43 0.70 -20.28
N GLN A 398 2.05 1.30 -19.16
CA GLN A 398 1.43 0.60 -18.05
C GLN A 398 0.08 0.01 -18.48
N LEU A 399 -0.79 0.78 -19.14
CA LEU A 399 -2.10 0.27 -19.59
C LEU A 399 -1.98 -0.85 -20.62
N GLU A 400 -0.99 -0.78 -21.52
CA GLU A 400 -0.65 -1.91 -22.41
C GLU A 400 -0.19 -3.15 -21.63
N PHE A 401 0.59 -2.97 -20.55
CA PHE A 401 1.10 -4.05 -19.72
C PHE A 401 -0.02 -4.78 -18.95
N TYR A 402 -0.95 -4.04 -18.35
CA TYR A 402 -2.15 -4.63 -17.75
C TYR A 402 -2.94 -5.46 -18.76
N GLN A 403 -3.18 -4.88 -19.94
CA GLN A 403 -3.97 -5.55 -20.97
C GLN A 403 -3.28 -6.81 -21.50
N TRP A 404 -1.95 -6.77 -21.69
CA TRP A 404 -1.15 -7.90 -22.10
C TRP A 404 -1.19 -9.06 -21.09
N LEU A 405 -1.19 -8.75 -19.79
CA LEU A 405 -1.19 -9.75 -18.71
C LEU A 405 -2.58 -10.25 -18.32
N GLN A 406 -3.64 -9.69 -18.89
CA GLN A 406 -5.00 -10.04 -18.52
C GLN A 406 -5.37 -11.45 -19.00
N SER A 407 -5.65 -12.36 -18.06
CA SER A 407 -5.99 -13.76 -18.29
C SER A 407 -7.29 -13.93 -19.09
N SER A 408 -7.59 -15.15 -19.54
CA SER A 408 -8.85 -15.46 -20.20
C SER A 408 -10.06 -15.17 -19.30
N GLU A 409 -9.95 -15.39 -17.99
CA GLU A 409 -11.00 -15.11 -17.00
C GLU A 409 -11.12 -13.60 -16.72
N GLY A 410 -9.99 -12.91 -16.53
CA GLY A 410 -9.94 -11.46 -16.30
C GLY A 410 -8.96 -10.97 -15.24
N ALA A 411 -8.36 -11.86 -14.44
CA ALA A 411 -7.29 -11.51 -13.50
C ALA A 411 -6.00 -11.12 -14.24
N ILE A 412 -5.11 -10.40 -13.57
CA ILE A 412 -3.85 -9.92 -14.17
C ILE A 412 -2.68 -10.81 -13.72
N ALA A 413 -1.95 -11.40 -14.68
CA ALA A 413 -0.78 -12.24 -14.41
C ALA A 413 0.44 -11.44 -13.93
N GLY A 414 1.52 -12.14 -13.54
CA GLY A 414 2.63 -11.58 -12.75
C GLY A 414 3.32 -10.39 -13.42
N GLY A 415 4.06 -10.62 -14.50
CA GLY A 415 4.72 -9.54 -15.21
C GLY A 415 5.76 -9.95 -16.23
N ALA A 416 6.84 -9.18 -16.30
CA ALA A 416 7.93 -9.41 -17.25
C ALA A 416 9.29 -8.99 -16.70
N THR A 417 10.34 -9.60 -17.26
CA THR A 417 11.72 -9.27 -16.96
C THR A 417 12.55 -8.97 -18.21
N ASN A 418 13.38 -7.93 -18.15
CA ASN A 418 14.44 -7.70 -19.13
C ASN A 418 15.70 -8.56 -18.83
N SER A 419 15.85 -9.02 -17.59
CA SER A 419 16.98 -9.83 -17.12
C SER A 419 16.49 -11.19 -16.68
N LEU A 420 16.34 -12.13 -17.61
CA LEU A 420 16.04 -13.52 -17.26
C LEU A 420 17.17 -14.07 -16.38
N THR A 421 16.85 -14.34 -15.11
CA THR A 421 17.77 -14.88 -14.11
C THR A 421 17.72 -16.40 -14.11
N THR A 422 18.89 -17.03 -14.15
CA THR A 422 19.06 -18.48 -14.01
C THR A 422 20.17 -18.76 -13.01
N GLU A 423 20.40 -20.04 -12.69
CA GLU A 423 21.56 -20.46 -11.90
C GLU A 423 22.93 -20.15 -12.55
N SER A 424 22.93 -19.74 -13.83
CA SER A 424 24.13 -19.28 -14.54
C SER A 424 24.32 -17.75 -14.46
N GLY A 425 23.33 -17.00 -13.95
CA GLY A 425 23.39 -15.55 -13.78
C GLY A 425 22.26 -14.79 -14.47
N SER A 426 22.42 -13.46 -14.53
CA SER A 426 21.48 -12.49 -15.10
C SER A 426 21.60 -12.37 -16.62
N TYR A 427 20.59 -11.73 -17.24
CA TYR A 427 20.55 -11.45 -18.68
C TYR A 427 20.73 -12.68 -19.59
N SER A 428 20.22 -13.83 -19.15
CA SER A 428 20.27 -15.07 -19.93
C SER A 428 19.43 -14.95 -21.21
N LYS A 429 19.81 -15.71 -22.24
CA LYS A 429 19.01 -15.82 -23.47
C LYS A 429 17.63 -16.42 -23.14
N TYR A 430 16.57 -15.84 -23.70
CA TYR A 430 15.22 -16.32 -23.47
C TYR A 430 14.99 -17.67 -24.16
N PRO A 431 14.28 -18.62 -23.53
CA PRO A 431 13.84 -19.84 -24.19
C PRO A 431 13.05 -19.56 -25.47
N ALA A 432 13.15 -20.47 -26.45
CA ALA A 432 12.38 -20.34 -27.69
C ALA A 432 10.87 -20.41 -27.38
N GLY A 433 10.10 -19.46 -27.94
CA GLY A 433 8.65 -19.38 -27.71
C GLY A 433 8.23 -18.66 -26.44
N THR A 434 9.17 -18.12 -25.64
CA THR A 434 8.82 -17.23 -24.51
C THR A 434 8.10 -15.98 -25.01
N PRO A 435 6.87 -15.70 -24.54
CA PRO A 435 6.15 -14.48 -24.90
C PRO A 435 6.90 -13.24 -24.42
N THR A 436 6.83 -12.18 -25.22
CA THR A 436 7.51 -10.92 -24.88
C THR A 436 6.58 -9.71 -24.90
N PHE A 437 6.93 -8.72 -24.09
CA PHE A 437 6.33 -7.39 -24.05
C PHE A 437 7.43 -6.35 -24.25
N TYR A 438 7.46 -5.70 -25.42
CA TYR A 438 8.55 -4.80 -25.82
C TYR A 438 9.95 -5.42 -25.64
N GLY A 439 10.07 -6.71 -25.96
CA GLY A 439 11.30 -7.48 -25.81
C GLY A 439 11.52 -8.08 -24.43
N MET A 440 10.85 -7.64 -23.36
CA MET A 440 10.96 -8.26 -22.03
C MET A 440 10.23 -9.61 -21.99
N ALA A 441 10.84 -10.62 -21.37
CA ALA A 441 10.25 -11.96 -21.27
C ALA A 441 9.15 -12.01 -20.20
N TYR A 442 8.04 -12.70 -20.48
CA TYR A 442 7.02 -13.01 -19.47
C TYR A 442 7.63 -13.75 -18.27
N ASP A 443 7.30 -13.28 -17.07
CA ASP A 443 7.62 -13.94 -15.81
C ASP A 443 6.34 -14.12 -14.99
N TYR A 444 6.04 -15.36 -14.63
CA TYR A 444 4.82 -15.68 -13.89
C TYR A 444 4.89 -15.23 -12.43
N ALA A 445 6.11 -15.12 -11.89
CA ALA A 445 6.38 -14.68 -10.52
C ALA A 445 7.61 -13.75 -10.52
N PRO A 446 7.45 -12.50 -10.98
CA PRO A 446 8.53 -11.54 -10.96
C PRO A 446 9.16 -11.42 -9.56
N VAL A 447 10.49 -11.44 -9.53
CA VAL A 447 11.34 -11.16 -8.35
C VAL A 447 11.44 -12.28 -7.33
N TYR A 448 10.35 -12.83 -6.81
CA TYR A 448 10.40 -13.83 -5.73
C TYR A 448 9.51 -15.05 -5.99
N ARG A 449 9.99 -16.21 -5.53
CA ARG A 449 9.41 -17.54 -5.79
C ARG A 449 9.08 -18.33 -4.52
N ASP A 450 9.45 -17.84 -3.34
CA ASP A 450 9.09 -18.43 -2.04
C ASP A 450 8.35 -17.44 -1.11
N PRO A 451 7.00 -17.40 -1.16
CA PRO A 451 6.13 -17.99 -2.19
C PRO A 451 6.17 -17.22 -3.52
N PRO A 452 5.62 -17.74 -4.63
CA PRO A 452 5.54 -17.01 -5.90
C PRO A 452 4.82 -15.66 -5.77
N SER A 453 5.41 -14.62 -6.37
CA SER A 453 4.97 -13.24 -6.15
C SER A 453 3.52 -12.91 -6.48
N ASN A 454 2.97 -13.64 -7.45
CA ASN A 454 1.63 -13.38 -7.95
C ASN A 454 0.58 -14.39 -7.48
N ASP A 455 0.94 -15.26 -6.54
CA ASP A 455 -0.04 -16.15 -5.91
C ASP A 455 -0.91 -15.37 -4.90
N TRP A 456 -0.47 -14.21 -4.40
CA TRP A 456 -1.26 -13.41 -3.46
C TRP A 456 -2.30 -12.53 -4.16
N PHE A 457 -3.59 -12.69 -3.81
CA PHE A 457 -4.69 -11.91 -4.39
C PHE A 457 -4.57 -10.40 -4.11
N GLY A 458 -3.87 -9.98 -3.06
CA GLY A 458 -3.66 -8.58 -2.71
C GLY A 458 -3.07 -7.73 -3.85
N MET A 459 -2.21 -8.32 -4.68
CA MET A 459 -1.66 -7.64 -5.86
C MET A 459 -2.75 -7.23 -6.86
N GLN A 460 -3.84 -7.99 -6.97
CA GLN A 460 -4.96 -7.66 -7.85
C GLN A 460 -5.63 -6.38 -7.38
N VAL A 461 -5.99 -6.31 -6.09
CA VAL A 461 -6.83 -5.24 -5.56
C VAL A 461 -6.06 -3.94 -5.38
N TRP A 462 -4.82 -3.99 -4.90
CA TRP A 462 -3.98 -2.78 -4.80
C TRP A 462 -3.74 -2.12 -6.16
N SER A 463 -3.45 -2.93 -7.17
CA SER A 463 -3.09 -2.42 -8.49
C SER A 463 -4.31 -1.98 -9.29
N MET A 464 -5.39 -2.77 -9.28
CA MET A 464 -6.62 -2.43 -10.00
C MET A 464 -7.39 -1.27 -9.38
N GLN A 465 -7.21 -1.00 -8.08
CA GLN A 465 -7.73 0.22 -7.44
C GLN A 465 -7.22 1.48 -8.15
N ARG A 466 -5.93 1.52 -8.48
CA ARG A 466 -5.28 2.65 -9.18
C ARG A 466 -5.81 2.81 -10.61
N VAL A 467 -6.08 1.69 -11.29
CA VAL A 467 -6.72 1.71 -12.63
C VAL A 467 -8.16 2.24 -12.52
N ALA A 468 -8.89 1.86 -11.48
CA ALA A 468 -10.25 2.33 -11.22
C ALA A 468 -10.31 3.83 -10.94
N GLU A 469 -9.36 4.37 -10.16
CA GLU A 469 -9.24 5.82 -9.97
C GLU A 469 -8.96 6.56 -11.27
N LEU A 470 -8.00 6.09 -12.07
CA LEU A 470 -7.71 6.67 -13.38
C LEU A 470 -8.98 6.69 -14.24
N TYR A 471 -9.70 5.57 -14.32
CA TYR A 471 -10.93 5.47 -15.10
C TYR A 471 -12.01 6.44 -14.58
N TYR A 472 -12.21 6.52 -13.27
CA TYR A 472 -13.15 7.47 -12.67
C TYR A 472 -12.81 8.93 -13.04
N LYS A 473 -11.53 9.30 -12.95
CA LYS A 473 -11.10 10.68 -13.25
C LYS A 473 -11.19 11.01 -14.74
N THR A 474 -10.76 10.10 -15.61
CA THR A 474 -10.48 10.43 -17.02
C THR A 474 -11.44 9.83 -18.04
N GLY A 475 -12.11 8.72 -17.69
CA GLY A 475 -12.89 7.94 -18.64
C GLY A 475 -12.04 7.19 -19.69
N ASP A 476 -10.73 7.01 -19.45
CA ASP A 476 -9.81 6.32 -20.37
C ASP A 476 -10.36 4.96 -20.79
N LYS A 477 -10.50 4.75 -22.10
CA LYS A 477 -11.13 3.55 -22.66
C LYS A 477 -10.29 2.28 -22.52
N ARG A 478 -8.98 2.40 -22.36
CA ARG A 478 -8.08 1.26 -22.11
C ARG A 478 -8.23 0.82 -20.66
N ALA A 479 -8.22 1.77 -19.71
CA ALA A 479 -8.50 1.49 -18.31
C ALA A 479 -9.90 0.85 -18.14
N GLN A 480 -10.91 1.39 -18.83
CA GLN A 480 -12.26 0.82 -18.86
C GLN A 480 -12.25 -0.64 -19.35
N ALA A 481 -11.56 -0.94 -20.45
CA ALA A 481 -11.54 -2.29 -21.03
C ALA A 481 -10.91 -3.33 -20.07
N VAL A 482 -9.80 -2.97 -19.41
CA VAL A 482 -9.18 -3.84 -18.40
C VAL A 482 -10.13 -4.06 -17.23
N LEU A 483 -10.74 -2.99 -16.69
CA LEU A 483 -11.67 -3.06 -15.56
C LEU A 483 -12.96 -3.82 -15.87
N ASP A 484 -13.57 -3.62 -17.04
CA ASP A 484 -14.82 -4.28 -17.44
C ASP A 484 -14.66 -5.81 -17.36
N LYS A 485 -13.51 -6.35 -17.82
CA LYS A 485 -13.23 -7.80 -17.75
C LYS A 485 -12.82 -8.24 -16.34
N TRP A 486 -11.95 -7.49 -15.67
CA TRP A 486 -11.49 -7.81 -14.31
C TRP A 486 -12.65 -7.82 -13.30
N ALA A 487 -13.49 -6.78 -13.31
CA ALA A 487 -14.62 -6.65 -12.39
C ALA A 487 -15.68 -7.74 -12.63
N LYS A 488 -15.85 -8.18 -13.89
CA LYS A 488 -16.69 -9.35 -14.20
C LYS A 488 -16.13 -10.65 -13.62
N TRP A 489 -14.81 -10.86 -13.68
CA TRP A 489 -14.17 -11.98 -13.00
C TRP A 489 -14.35 -11.90 -11.48
N ILE A 490 -14.14 -10.74 -10.88
CA ILE A 490 -14.38 -10.51 -9.44
C ILE A 490 -15.79 -10.90 -9.02
N LYS A 491 -16.83 -10.48 -9.75
CA LYS A 491 -18.22 -10.89 -9.47
C LYS A 491 -18.45 -12.40 -9.55
N SER A 492 -17.62 -13.13 -10.30
CA SER A 492 -17.74 -14.59 -10.41
C SER A 492 -17.06 -15.35 -9.27
N VAL A 493 -16.12 -14.73 -8.56
CA VAL A 493 -15.34 -15.38 -7.50
C VAL A 493 -15.67 -14.87 -6.10
N VAL A 494 -16.03 -13.60 -5.94
CA VAL A 494 -16.38 -13.04 -4.63
C VAL A 494 -17.75 -13.52 -4.19
N LYS A 495 -17.87 -13.90 -2.92
CA LYS A 495 -19.10 -14.41 -2.32
C LYS A 495 -19.56 -13.45 -1.24
N VAL A 496 -20.78 -12.93 -1.37
CA VAL A 496 -21.48 -12.20 -0.31
C VAL A 496 -22.78 -12.96 -0.03
N ASN A 497 -22.94 -13.42 1.20
CA ASN A 497 -24.07 -14.24 1.64
C ASN A 497 -25.19 -13.34 2.19
N SER A 498 -26.43 -13.81 2.14
CA SER A 498 -27.60 -13.08 2.65
C SER A 498 -27.56 -12.80 4.16
N ASN A 499 -26.74 -13.53 4.92
CA ASN A 499 -26.52 -13.28 6.35
C ASN A 499 -25.45 -12.21 6.63
N GLY A 500 -24.96 -11.49 5.61
CA GLY A 500 -23.97 -10.42 5.75
C GLY A 500 -22.52 -10.90 5.86
N THR A 501 -22.27 -12.21 5.82
CA THR A 501 -20.91 -12.75 5.72
C THR A 501 -20.41 -12.70 4.27
N TYR A 502 -19.10 -12.58 4.09
CA TYR A 502 -18.49 -12.56 2.77
C TYR A 502 -17.21 -13.38 2.75
N SER A 503 -16.69 -13.65 1.56
CA SER A 503 -15.34 -14.18 1.37
C SER A 503 -14.80 -13.78 0.01
N ILE A 504 -13.50 -13.49 -0.04
CA ILE A 504 -12.77 -13.09 -1.24
C ILE A 504 -11.66 -14.10 -1.53
N PRO A 505 -11.15 -14.19 -2.77
CA PRO A 505 -9.95 -14.99 -3.04
C PRO A 505 -8.78 -14.59 -2.13
N ASN A 506 -7.96 -15.57 -1.74
CA ASN A 506 -6.76 -15.34 -0.95
C ASN A 506 -5.50 -15.73 -1.74
N THR A 507 -5.38 -17.01 -2.06
CA THR A 507 -4.30 -17.55 -2.88
C THR A 507 -4.81 -17.88 -4.28
N LEU A 508 -4.07 -17.45 -5.30
CA LEU A 508 -4.28 -17.72 -6.71
C LEU A 508 -3.32 -18.81 -7.20
N SER A 509 -3.68 -19.43 -8.33
CA SER A 509 -2.80 -20.29 -9.12
C SER A 509 -2.83 -19.84 -10.57
N TRP A 510 -1.69 -19.93 -11.24
CA TRP A 510 -1.55 -19.54 -12.63
C TRP A 510 -1.13 -20.74 -13.50
N SER A 511 -1.63 -20.78 -14.73
CA SER A 511 -1.17 -21.73 -15.74
C SER A 511 -1.14 -21.12 -17.13
N GLY A 512 -0.20 -21.60 -17.95
CA GLY A 512 0.03 -21.07 -19.29
C GLY A 512 0.68 -19.69 -19.29
N GLN A 513 0.49 -18.94 -20.37
CA GLN A 513 1.22 -17.69 -20.64
C GLN A 513 0.42 -16.80 -21.60
N PRO A 514 0.60 -15.46 -21.56
CA PRO A 514 -0.03 -14.57 -22.54
C PRO A 514 0.55 -14.80 -23.94
N ASP A 515 -0.14 -14.29 -24.96
CA ASP A 515 0.45 -14.18 -26.29
C ASP A 515 1.55 -13.10 -26.31
N THR A 516 2.46 -13.12 -27.30
CA THR A 516 3.44 -12.02 -27.44
C THR A 516 2.71 -10.71 -27.78
N TRP A 517 3.03 -9.64 -27.06
CA TRP A 517 2.39 -8.33 -27.29
C TRP A 517 2.80 -7.75 -28.64
N ASN A 518 1.80 -7.39 -29.44
CA ASN A 518 1.95 -6.72 -30.73
C ASN A 518 1.19 -5.38 -30.80
N GLY A 519 0.76 -4.85 -29.64
CA GLY A 519 -0.07 -3.65 -29.54
C GLY A 519 -1.57 -3.92 -29.48
N THR A 520 -2.02 -5.18 -29.52
CA THR A 520 -3.44 -5.53 -29.46
C THR A 520 -3.69 -6.72 -28.54
N TYR A 521 -4.77 -6.64 -27.75
CA TYR A 521 -5.20 -7.73 -26.88
C TYR A 521 -5.78 -8.90 -27.66
N THR A 522 -5.27 -10.10 -27.44
CA THR A 522 -5.73 -11.34 -28.11
C THR A 522 -6.84 -12.05 -27.35
N GLY A 523 -7.13 -11.64 -26.12
CA GLY A 523 -7.94 -12.39 -25.17
C GLY A 523 -7.14 -13.37 -24.31
N ASN A 524 -5.86 -13.63 -24.64
CA ASN A 524 -4.97 -14.59 -24.00
C ASN A 524 -5.65 -15.94 -23.68
N PRO A 525 -6.13 -16.69 -24.70
CA PRO A 525 -6.86 -17.94 -24.47
C PRO A 525 -6.02 -19.04 -23.83
N GLY A 526 -4.69 -18.89 -23.78
CA GLY A 526 -3.76 -19.83 -23.13
C GLY A 526 -3.27 -19.41 -21.75
N LEU A 527 -3.76 -18.31 -21.17
CA LEU A 527 -3.37 -17.82 -19.84
C LEU A 527 -4.55 -17.90 -18.87
N HIS A 528 -4.42 -18.71 -17.83
CA HIS A 528 -5.50 -19.00 -16.90
C HIS A 528 -5.14 -18.71 -15.44
N VAL A 529 -6.14 -18.22 -14.70
CA VAL A 529 -6.12 -18.11 -13.24
C VAL A 529 -7.10 -19.09 -12.59
N SER A 530 -6.77 -19.60 -11.41
CA SER A 530 -7.73 -20.26 -10.52
C SER A 530 -7.57 -19.79 -9.07
N VAL A 531 -8.67 -19.82 -8.31
CA VAL A 531 -8.68 -19.48 -6.88
C VAL A 531 -8.43 -20.76 -6.08
N LYS A 532 -7.35 -20.80 -5.29
CA LYS A 532 -7.00 -21.96 -4.45
C LYS A 532 -7.81 -21.96 -3.14
N ASP A 533 -7.91 -20.81 -2.50
CA ASP A 533 -8.59 -20.64 -1.22
C ASP A 533 -9.17 -19.23 -1.07
N TYR A 534 -9.88 -19.02 0.05
CA TYR A 534 -10.65 -17.81 0.33
C TYR A 534 -10.31 -17.26 1.72
N THR A 535 -10.48 -15.95 1.89
CA THR A 535 -10.25 -15.24 3.15
C THR A 535 -11.30 -14.16 3.39
N VAL A 536 -11.24 -13.57 4.57
CA VAL A 536 -11.94 -12.36 5.01
C VAL A 536 -10.95 -11.29 5.47
N ASP A 537 -9.72 -11.34 4.94
CA ASP A 537 -8.64 -10.39 5.23
C ASP A 537 -9.12 -8.94 5.11
N VAL A 538 -8.88 -8.15 6.16
CA VAL A 538 -9.39 -6.78 6.27
C VAL A 538 -8.83 -5.88 5.17
N GLY A 539 -7.52 -5.95 4.90
CA GLY A 539 -6.87 -5.07 3.93
C GLY A 539 -7.29 -5.37 2.49
N MET A 540 -7.21 -6.64 2.07
CA MET A 540 -7.58 -7.05 0.71
C MET A 540 -9.07 -6.80 0.43
N SER A 541 -9.93 -7.04 1.42
CA SER A 541 -11.37 -6.80 1.30
C SER A 541 -11.70 -5.32 1.19
N SER A 542 -11.01 -4.48 1.97
CA SER A 542 -11.14 -3.02 1.91
C SER A 542 -10.68 -2.47 0.56
N SER A 543 -9.50 -2.88 0.09
CA SER A 543 -8.97 -2.45 -1.21
C SER A 543 -9.84 -2.92 -2.38
N LEU A 544 -10.43 -4.12 -2.28
CA LEU A 544 -11.40 -4.60 -3.25
C LEU A 544 -12.66 -3.71 -3.28
N ALA A 545 -13.23 -3.40 -2.11
CA ALA A 545 -14.41 -2.54 -2.02
C ALA A 545 -14.10 -1.13 -2.56
N ASN A 546 -12.92 -0.59 -2.24
CA ASN A 546 -12.40 0.67 -2.76
C ASN A 546 -12.32 0.66 -4.31
N THR A 547 -11.74 -0.39 -4.88
CA THR A 547 -11.67 -0.58 -6.35
C THR A 547 -13.06 -0.59 -6.98
N LEU A 548 -13.98 -1.37 -6.40
CA LEU A 548 -15.33 -1.57 -6.92
C LEU A 548 -16.15 -0.29 -6.89
N ILE A 549 -16.03 0.53 -5.85
CA ILE A 549 -16.78 1.78 -5.77
C ILE A 549 -16.25 2.83 -6.75
N TYR A 550 -14.93 2.97 -6.92
CA TYR A 550 -14.36 3.82 -7.97
C TYR A 550 -14.76 3.36 -9.36
N TYR A 551 -14.71 2.06 -9.63
CA TYR A 551 -15.14 1.51 -10.91
C TYR A 551 -16.63 1.80 -11.16
N SER A 552 -17.49 1.59 -10.15
CA SER A 552 -18.93 1.89 -10.26
C SER A 552 -19.20 3.38 -10.54
N ALA A 553 -18.53 4.29 -9.82
CA ALA A 553 -18.60 5.73 -10.05
C ALA A 553 -18.08 6.11 -11.45
N GLY A 554 -16.98 5.51 -11.90
CA GLY A 554 -16.46 5.69 -13.26
C GLY A 554 -17.44 5.19 -14.31
N LYS A 555 -18.11 4.05 -14.07
CA LYS A 555 -19.16 3.53 -14.96
C LYS A 555 -20.33 4.49 -15.06
N HIS A 556 -20.78 5.04 -13.94
CA HIS A 556 -21.85 6.04 -13.90
C HIS A 556 -21.49 7.31 -14.69
N LYS A 557 -20.25 7.80 -14.53
CA LYS A 557 -19.79 9.05 -15.14
C LYS A 557 -19.51 8.93 -16.64
N HIS A 558 -19.00 7.79 -17.11
CA HIS A 558 -18.42 7.65 -18.45
C HIS A 558 -19.05 6.56 -19.32
N SER A 559 -20.00 5.78 -18.79
CA SER A 559 -20.62 4.65 -19.49
C SER A 559 -21.99 4.27 -18.88
N THR A 560 -22.41 3.01 -19.03
CA THR A 560 -23.63 2.49 -18.38
C THR A 560 -23.34 2.13 -16.92
N TYR A 561 -24.06 2.76 -15.98
CA TYR A 561 -24.04 2.40 -14.57
C TYR A 561 -24.50 0.95 -14.34
N ASP A 562 -23.79 0.23 -13.48
CA ASP A 562 -24.16 -1.11 -13.00
C ASP A 562 -24.13 -1.11 -11.47
N GLU A 563 -25.32 -0.99 -10.88
CA GLU A 563 -25.55 -0.91 -9.43
C GLU A 563 -24.98 -2.13 -8.66
N SER A 564 -24.84 -3.28 -9.33
CA SER A 564 -24.38 -4.50 -8.66
C SER A 564 -22.95 -4.40 -8.11
N TYR A 565 -22.10 -3.55 -8.70
CA TYR A 565 -20.75 -3.30 -8.18
C TYR A 565 -20.77 -2.43 -6.93
N THR A 566 -21.67 -1.44 -6.88
CA THR A 566 -21.92 -0.64 -5.67
C THR A 566 -22.44 -1.53 -4.54
N LYS A 567 -23.42 -2.40 -4.83
CA LYS A 567 -23.97 -3.37 -3.87
C LYS A 567 -22.89 -4.35 -3.36
N LEU A 568 -22.02 -4.82 -4.24
CA LEU A 568 -20.91 -5.71 -3.86
C LEU A 568 -19.91 -5.02 -2.93
N ALA A 569 -19.48 -3.79 -3.26
CA ALA A 569 -18.60 -3.00 -2.41
C ALA A 569 -19.23 -2.76 -1.02
N LYS A 570 -20.51 -2.35 -1.00
CA LYS A 570 -21.29 -2.15 0.23
C LYS A 570 -21.33 -3.40 1.09
N GLY A 571 -21.67 -4.55 0.49
CA GLY A 571 -21.79 -5.83 1.21
C GLY A 571 -20.47 -6.29 1.85
N ILE A 572 -19.34 -6.03 1.20
CA ILE A 572 -18.01 -6.31 1.77
C ILE A 572 -17.73 -5.38 2.96
N LEU A 573 -17.92 -4.06 2.81
CA LEU A 573 -17.68 -3.09 3.88
C LEU A 573 -18.56 -3.33 5.09
N ASP A 574 -19.86 -3.59 4.88
CA ASP A 574 -20.81 -3.86 5.97
C ASP A 574 -20.53 -5.20 6.63
N GLY A 575 -20.26 -6.24 5.85
CA GLY A 575 -19.88 -7.54 6.39
C GLY A 575 -18.62 -7.47 7.23
N MET A 576 -17.61 -6.72 6.78
CA MET A 576 -16.37 -6.52 7.53
C MET A 576 -16.62 -5.71 8.81
N TRP A 577 -17.33 -4.58 8.71
CA TRP A 577 -17.64 -3.72 9.84
C TRP A 577 -18.41 -4.48 10.94
N ASN A 578 -19.39 -5.31 10.55
CA ASN A 578 -20.23 -6.02 11.51
C ASN A 578 -19.53 -7.21 12.18
N ASN A 579 -18.50 -7.79 11.56
CA ASN A 579 -17.91 -9.05 12.00
C ASN A 579 -16.45 -8.97 12.47
N SER A 580 -15.74 -7.88 12.19
CA SER A 580 -14.29 -7.80 12.41
C SER A 580 -13.87 -6.71 13.41
N GLN A 581 -14.79 -5.96 14.02
CA GLN A 581 -14.44 -4.90 14.97
C GLN A 581 -13.87 -5.43 16.30
N ASP A 582 -12.86 -4.71 16.81
CA ASP A 582 -12.40 -4.79 18.20
C ASP A 582 -11.96 -3.41 18.71
N ASP A 583 -11.30 -3.37 19.87
CA ASP A 583 -10.92 -2.12 20.54
C ASP A 583 -9.85 -1.31 19.78
N LYS A 584 -9.06 -1.96 18.91
CA LYS A 584 -7.92 -1.33 18.20
C LYS A 584 -8.19 -1.04 16.73
N GLY A 585 -9.18 -1.68 16.13
CA GLY A 585 -9.50 -1.47 14.71
C GLY A 585 -10.45 -2.52 14.18
N LEU A 586 -10.02 -3.16 13.10
CA LEU A 586 -10.66 -4.31 12.48
C LEU A 586 -9.64 -5.45 12.37
N SER A 587 -9.92 -6.57 13.02
CA SER A 587 -9.07 -7.76 12.95
C SER A 587 -9.88 -9.03 12.72
N VAL A 588 -9.26 -9.99 12.06
CA VAL A 588 -9.78 -11.35 11.88
C VAL A 588 -8.77 -12.36 12.40
N ALA A 589 -9.25 -13.51 12.84
CA ALA A 589 -8.36 -14.58 13.27
C ALA A 589 -7.65 -15.19 12.06
N GLU A 590 -6.32 -15.15 12.06
CA GLU A 590 -5.46 -15.71 11.03
C GLU A 590 -4.60 -16.83 11.62
N GLU A 591 -4.58 -17.99 10.95
CA GLU A 591 -3.61 -19.05 11.26
C GLU A 591 -2.26 -18.70 10.62
N LYS A 592 -1.20 -18.70 11.43
CA LYS A 592 0.18 -18.48 10.99
C LYS A 592 1.03 -19.67 11.36
N ASP A 593 1.67 -20.25 10.35
CA ASP A 593 2.71 -21.24 10.55
C ASP A 593 4.05 -20.54 10.83
N PHE A 594 4.49 -20.65 12.08
CA PHE A 594 5.78 -20.14 12.55
C PHE A 594 6.84 -21.26 12.61
N SER A 595 6.64 -22.42 11.99
CA SER A 595 7.65 -23.49 11.90
C SER A 595 9.02 -22.95 11.43
N ARG A 596 9.03 -22.10 10.40
CA ARG A 596 10.24 -21.46 9.86
C ARG A 596 10.98 -20.56 10.86
N LEU A 597 10.32 -20.03 11.90
CA LEU A 597 11.00 -19.32 12.99
C LEU A 597 12.06 -20.22 13.65
N PHE A 598 11.74 -21.50 13.83
CA PHE A 598 12.58 -22.48 14.55
C PHE A 598 13.41 -23.37 13.62
N GLU A 599 12.88 -23.68 12.43
CA GLU A 599 13.44 -24.70 11.55
C GLU A 599 14.20 -24.15 10.35
N GLN A 600 13.89 -22.92 9.91
CA GLN A 600 14.50 -22.36 8.70
C GLN A 600 15.98 -22.08 8.94
N GLU A 601 16.83 -22.80 8.20
CA GLU A 601 18.24 -22.49 8.12
C GLU A 601 18.50 -21.28 7.22
N ILE A 602 19.32 -20.37 7.71
CA ILE A 602 19.80 -19.24 6.93
C ILE A 602 21.12 -19.66 6.30
N TYR A 603 21.20 -19.60 4.98
CA TYR A 603 22.46 -19.85 4.30
C TYR A 603 23.52 -18.82 4.72
N ILE A 604 24.66 -19.30 5.21
CA ILE A 604 25.85 -18.49 5.50
C ILE A 604 27.03 -19.19 4.81
N PRO A 605 27.87 -18.47 4.03
CA PRO A 605 29.01 -19.08 3.35
C PRO A 605 29.98 -19.79 4.30
N ASP A 606 30.54 -20.92 3.86
CA ASP A 606 31.53 -21.66 4.65
C ASP A 606 32.72 -20.79 5.04
N GLY A 607 33.10 -20.84 6.32
CA GLY A 607 34.18 -20.04 6.89
C GLY A 607 33.83 -18.58 7.18
N TRP A 608 32.63 -18.11 6.79
CA TRP A 608 32.14 -16.80 7.21
C TRP A 608 31.63 -16.86 8.65
N SER A 609 31.94 -15.84 9.45
CA SER A 609 31.37 -15.68 10.79
C SER A 609 31.29 -14.19 11.17
N GLY A 610 30.31 -13.86 11.99
CA GLY A 610 30.06 -12.49 12.44
C GLY A 610 29.13 -12.45 13.64
N LYS A 611 28.74 -11.24 14.05
CA LYS A 611 27.78 -11.04 15.15
C LYS A 611 26.75 -9.96 14.85
N MET A 612 25.50 -10.21 15.22
CA MET A 612 24.46 -9.18 15.31
C MET A 612 24.78 -8.18 16.43
N PRO A 613 24.16 -6.98 16.46
CA PRO A 613 24.43 -5.98 17.50
C PRO A 613 24.16 -6.45 18.94
N ASN A 614 23.16 -7.33 19.13
CA ASN A 614 22.86 -7.95 20.43
C ASN A 614 23.83 -9.07 20.84
N GLY A 615 24.78 -9.43 19.97
CA GLY A 615 25.80 -10.45 20.21
C GLY A 615 25.49 -11.84 19.65
N ASP A 616 24.33 -12.04 19.01
CA ASP A 616 23.99 -13.31 18.36
C ASP A 616 25.03 -13.67 17.31
N GLU A 617 25.50 -14.92 17.32
CA GLU A 617 26.49 -15.40 16.36
C GLU A 617 25.84 -15.69 15.02
N ILE A 618 26.48 -15.22 13.95
CA ILE A 618 26.09 -15.50 12.57
C ILE A 618 27.16 -16.43 11.99
N LYS A 619 26.80 -17.66 11.63
CA LYS A 619 27.71 -18.71 11.13
C LYS A 619 26.92 -19.79 10.37
N PRO A 620 27.57 -20.68 9.60
CA PRO A 620 26.87 -21.81 8.97
C PRO A 620 26.04 -22.62 9.97
N GLY A 621 24.81 -22.97 9.58
CA GLY A 621 23.88 -23.79 10.36
C GLY A 621 22.89 -23.02 11.25
N VAL A 622 23.04 -21.69 11.40
CA VAL A 622 22.11 -20.87 12.19
C VAL A 622 20.70 -20.88 11.60
N LYS A 623 19.70 -20.83 12.48
CA LYS A 623 18.29 -20.71 12.12
C LYS A 623 17.81 -19.26 12.19
N PHE A 624 16.62 -18.99 11.67
CA PHE A 624 16.02 -17.65 11.70
C PHE A 624 16.02 -17.01 13.10
N ILE A 625 15.59 -17.77 14.12
CA ILE A 625 15.56 -17.31 15.52
C ILE A 625 16.94 -17.13 16.16
N ASP A 626 17.99 -17.78 15.62
CA ASP A 626 19.33 -17.76 16.22
C ASP A 626 20.03 -16.40 16.07
N ILE A 627 19.75 -15.68 14.98
CA ILE A 627 20.27 -14.32 14.72
C ILE A 627 19.26 -13.22 15.09
N ARG A 628 18.17 -13.61 15.75
CA ARG A 628 17.06 -12.75 16.20
C ARG A 628 16.64 -13.12 17.62
N SER A 629 17.58 -13.44 18.50
CA SER A 629 17.28 -14.03 19.81
C SER A 629 16.41 -13.15 20.71
N LYS A 630 16.37 -11.83 20.45
CA LYS A 630 15.44 -10.89 21.09
C LYS A 630 13.97 -11.26 20.89
N TYR A 631 13.61 -12.01 19.86
CA TYR A 631 12.25 -12.53 19.70
C TYR A 631 11.80 -13.38 20.89
N LYS A 632 12.72 -14.01 21.61
CA LYS A 632 12.42 -14.79 22.82
C LYS A 632 11.88 -13.93 23.98
N GLN A 633 11.98 -12.61 23.86
CA GLN A 633 11.46 -11.62 24.81
C GLN A 633 10.08 -11.08 24.39
N ASP A 634 9.62 -11.43 23.19
CA ASP A 634 8.32 -11.00 22.67
C ASP A 634 7.18 -11.59 23.53
N PRO A 635 6.13 -10.81 23.86
CA PRO A 635 4.99 -11.30 24.66
C PRO A 635 4.31 -12.55 24.10
N ASP A 636 4.30 -12.73 22.77
CA ASP A 636 3.66 -13.85 22.09
C ASP A 636 4.59 -15.04 21.83
N PHE A 637 5.90 -14.93 22.13
CA PHE A 637 6.86 -16.01 21.85
C PHE A 637 6.49 -17.31 22.56
N ALA A 638 6.06 -17.25 23.82
CA ALA A 638 5.69 -18.44 24.59
C ALA A 638 4.47 -19.17 23.98
N LYS A 639 3.54 -18.42 23.38
CA LYS A 639 2.40 -18.97 22.65
C LYS A 639 2.87 -19.66 21.36
N VAL A 640 3.68 -18.97 20.56
CA VAL A 640 4.23 -19.50 19.31
C VAL A 640 5.06 -20.77 19.54
N GLU A 641 5.94 -20.75 20.54
CA GLU A 641 6.79 -21.90 20.87
C GLU A 641 5.96 -23.11 21.32
N LYS A 642 4.89 -22.88 22.09
CA LYS A 642 3.99 -23.93 22.54
C LYS A 642 3.22 -24.56 21.38
N ASP A 643 2.67 -23.75 20.48
CA ASP A 643 1.89 -24.23 19.33
C ASP A 643 2.78 -25.02 18.36
N TYR A 644 3.98 -24.50 18.07
CA TYR A 644 4.99 -25.19 17.27
C TYR A 644 5.37 -26.56 17.87
N LYS A 645 5.68 -26.64 19.16
CA LYS A 645 5.99 -27.90 19.85
C LYS A 645 4.82 -28.90 19.82
N ALA A 646 3.59 -28.42 19.65
CA ALA A 646 2.39 -29.23 19.50
C ALA A 646 2.05 -29.57 18.04
N GLY A 647 2.85 -29.12 17.06
CA GLY A 647 2.61 -29.31 15.62
C GLY A 647 1.41 -28.52 15.10
N LYS A 648 1.16 -27.31 15.62
CA LYS A 648 0.01 -26.47 15.28
C LYS A 648 0.46 -25.08 14.82
N SER A 649 -0.34 -24.48 13.94
CA SER A 649 -0.26 -23.06 13.62
C SER A 649 -0.74 -22.21 14.81
N SER A 650 -0.13 -21.04 15.00
CA SER A 650 -0.60 -20.06 15.96
C SER A 650 -1.68 -19.18 15.36
N VAL A 651 -2.70 -18.82 16.14
CA VAL A 651 -3.77 -17.94 15.70
C VAL A 651 -3.51 -16.52 16.19
N PHE A 652 -3.52 -15.54 15.29
CA PHE A 652 -3.32 -14.12 15.59
C PHE A 652 -4.49 -13.28 15.10
N LYS A 653 -4.64 -12.11 15.72
CA LYS A 653 -5.52 -11.03 15.26
C LYS A 653 -4.63 -9.82 15.06
N TYR A 654 -4.18 -9.62 13.83
CA TYR A 654 -3.22 -8.57 13.52
C TYR A 654 -3.92 -7.25 13.19
N HIS A 655 -3.28 -6.17 13.61
CA HIS A 655 -3.65 -4.79 13.29
C HIS A 655 -2.51 -4.18 12.47
N ARG A 656 -2.43 -4.59 11.20
CA ARG A 656 -1.45 -4.02 10.27
C ARG A 656 -1.86 -2.60 9.93
N PHE A 657 -0.93 -1.67 10.02
CA PHE A 657 -1.20 -0.24 9.81
C PHE A 657 -1.83 0.02 8.43
N TRP A 658 -1.32 -0.64 7.38
CA TRP A 658 -1.86 -0.50 6.03
C TRP A 658 -3.28 -1.06 5.90
N GLN A 659 -3.60 -2.17 6.58
CA GLN A 659 -4.94 -2.80 6.49
C GLN A 659 -5.99 -1.89 7.13
N GLU A 660 -5.66 -1.32 8.29
CA GLU A 660 -6.53 -0.41 9.04
C GLU A 660 -6.71 0.91 8.31
N SER A 661 -5.62 1.43 7.73
CA SER A 661 -5.66 2.62 6.87
C SER A 661 -6.53 2.38 5.63
N GLU A 662 -6.33 1.27 4.91
CA GLU A 662 -7.14 0.92 3.74
C GLU A 662 -8.62 0.74 4.10
N ALA A 663 -8.94 0.11 5.25
CA ALA A 663 -10.31 -0.02 5.71
C ALA A 663 -10.96 1.33 6.00
N ALA A 664 -10.24 2.25 6.65
CA ALA A 664 -10.71 3.62 6.84
C ALA A 664 -10.94 4.30 5.47
N ILE A 665 -9.92 4.31 4.61
CA ILE A 665 -9.96 4.94 3.27
C ILE A 665 -11.09 4.37 2.41
N ALA A 666 -11.34 3.07 2.43
CA ALA A 666 -12.42 2.44 1.67
C ALA A 666 -13.81 2.89 2.14
N ASN A 667 -14.03 2.99 3.45
CA ASN A 667 -15.26 3.57 4.00
C ASN A 667 -15.38 5.06 3.64
N GLY A 668 -14.31 5.84 3.75
CA GLY A 668 -14.31 7.24 3.34
C GLY A 668 -14.62 7.43 1.86
N THR A 669 -14.01 6.61 1.01
CA THR A 669 -14.25 6.59 -0.44
C THR A 669 -15.69 6.23 -0.76
N TYR A 670 -16.26 5.22 -0.08
CA TYR A 670 -17.66 4.86 -0.25
C TYR A 670 -18.59 6.01 0.17
N SER A 671 -18.34 6.67 1.29
CA SER A 671 -19.09 7.87 1.73
C SER A 671 -19.09 8.97 0.66
N ILE A 672 -17.94 9.24 0.04
CA ILE A 672 -17.81 10.29 -0.97
C ILE A 672 -18.53 9.89 -2.26
N LEU A 673 -18.19 8.74 -2.84
CA LEU A 673 -18.61 8.36 -4.18
C LEU A 673 -20.05 7.85 -4.24
N SER A 674 -20.56 7.22 -3.18
CA SER A 674 -21.96 6.76 -3.18
C SER A 674 -22.96 7.90 -3.31
N LYS A 675 -22.59 9.13 -2.92
CA LYS A 675 -23.41 10.34 -3.11
C LYS A 675 -23.49 10.81 -4.57
N GLU A 676 -22.56 10.36 -5.42
CA GLU A 676 -22.58 10.62 -6.86
C GLU A 676 -23.42 9.57 -7.61
N LEU A 677 -23.82 8.48 -6.95
CA LEU A 677 -24.50 7.35 -7.57
C LEU A 677 -26.01 7.40 -7.34
N PRO A 678 -26.82 6.79 -8.22
CA PRO A 678 -28.22 6.53 -7.93
C PRO A 678 -28.37 5.76 -6.61
N PRO A 679 -29.40 6.08 -5.79
CA PRO A 679 -29.61 5.42 -4.51
C PRO A 679 -29.75 3.91 -4.69
N ILE A 680 -29.13 3.15 -3.78
CA ILE A 680 -29.23 1.70 -3.80
C ILE A 680 -30.65 1.31 -3.41
N ILE A 681 -31.36 0.69 -4.36
CA ILE A 681 -32.68 0.14 -4.09
C ILE A 681 -32.50 -1.28 -3.55
N ASP A 682 -32.62 -1.40 -2.24
CA ASP A 682 -32.74 -2.69 -1.55
C ASP A 682 -34.21 -3.10 -1.53
N GLU A 683 -34.63 -3.95 -2.47
CA GLU A 683 -36.04 -4.37 -2.60
C GLU A 683 -36.61 -5.11 -1.37
N ASP A 684 -35.78 -5.46 -0.38
CA ASP A 684 -36.21 -6.19 0.81
C ASP A 684 -36.50 -5.27 2.02
N VAL A 685 -36.10 -3.98 1.97
CA VAL A 685 -36.45 -2.99 3.00
C VAL A 685 -37.73 -2.25 2.59
N ILE A 686 -38.85 -2.63 3.23
CA ILE A 686 -40.17 -2.02 3.02
C ILE A 686 -40.39 -0.86 3.99
N LEU A 687 -40.22 0.37 3.50
CA LEU A 687 -40.68 1.59 4.17
C LEU A 687 -41.78 2.21 3.29
N ALA A 688 -43.04 2.06 3.69
CA ALA A 688 -44.17 2.49 2.88
C ALA A 688 -44.12 4.01 2.62
N GLY A 689 -44.00 4.38 1.34
CA GLY A 689 -43.92 5.75 0.86
C GLY A 689 -42.52 6.23 0.51
N ASP A 690 -41.47 5.52 0.92
CA ASP A 690 -40.08 5.81 0.58
C ASP A 690 -39.77 5.29 -0.83
N ALA A 691 -40.00 6.16 -1.81
CA ALA A 691 -39.88 5.87 -3.23
C ALA A 691 -38.42 5.84 -3.69
N ASN A 692 -37.59 6.74 -3.15
CA ASN A 692 -36.20 6.90 -3.56
C ASN A 692 -35.24 6.02 -2.72
N GLY A 693 -35.70 5.43 -1.62
CA GLY A 693 -34.93 4.55 -0.75
C GLY A 693 -34.00 5.27 0.23
N ASP A 694 -34.22 6.54 0.53
CA ASP A 694 -33.36 7.33 1.41
C ASP A 694 -33.66 7.14 2.91
N GLY A 695 -34.66 6.33 3.25
CA GLY A 695 -35.06 6.02 4.62
C GLY A 695 -35.98 7.07 5.25
N SER A 696 -36.40 8.08 4.49
CA SER A 696 -37.41 9.07 4.86
C SER A 696 -38.63 8.97 3.93
N VAL A 697 -39.76 9.55 4.34
CA VAL A 697 -40.96 9.67 3.49
C VAL A 697 -41.28 11.14 3.36
N ASP A 698 -40.82 11.77 2.28
CA ASP A 698 -40.88 13.21 2.07
C ASP A 698 -41.22 13.62 0.61
N ILE A 699 -41.08 14.92 0.31
CA ILE A 699 -41.48 15.48 -0.98
C ILE A 699 -40.65 14.95 -2.15
N GLN A 700 -39.43 14.49 -1.90
CA GLN A 700 -38.59 13.84 -2.90
C GLN A 700 -39.17 12.49 -3.32
N ASP A 701 -39.83 11.77 -2.41
CA ASP A 701 -40.51 10.52 -2.76
C ASP A 701 -41.70 10.75 -3.67
N TYR A 702 -42.49 11.79 -3.36
CA TYR A 702 -43.59 12.22 -4.22
C TYR A 702 -43.09 12.57 -5.62
N LEU A 703 -42.01 13.35 -5.72
CA LEU A 703 -41.41 13.72 -7.02
C LEU A 703 -40.83 12.51 -7.76
N THR A 704 -40.23 11.57 -7.04
CA THR A 704 -39.65 10.34 -7.61
C THR A 704 -40.75 9.43 -8.15
N LEU A 705 -41.80 9.19 -7.38
CA LEU A 705 -42.97 8.43 -7.82
C LEU A 705 -43.69 9.12 -9.00
N GLN A 706 -43.78 10.45 -8.98
CA GLN A 706 -44.35 11.21 -10.10
C GLN A 706 -43.55 11.02 -11.38
N LYS A 707 -42.21 11.10 -11.29
CA LYS A 707 -41.31 10.86 -12.43
C LYS A 707 -41.44 9.43 -12.95
N TYR A 708 -41.51 8.43 -12.06
CA TYR A 708 -41.69 7.03 -12.44
C TYR A 708 -43.00 6.76 -13.19
N ILE A 709 -44.10 7.38 -12.75
CA ILE A 709 -45.40 7.23 -13.44
C ILE A 709 -45.36 7.82 -14.86
N LEU A 710 -44.53 8.84 -15.10
CA LEU A 710 -44.33 9.45 -16.41
C LEU A 710 -43.30 8.69 -17.26
N ASP A 711 -42.31 8.08 -16.62
CA ASP A 711 -41.21 7.33 -17.24
C ASP A 711 -40.84 6.14 -16.34
N THR A 712 -41.31 4.95 -16.74
CA THR A 712 -41.09 3.72 -15.96
C THR A 712 -39.62 3.26 -15.93
N THR A 713 -38.70 3.97 -16.61
CA THR A 713 -37.26 3.72 -16.52
C THR A 713 -36.62 4.38 -15.30
N VAL A 714 -37.34 5.29 -14.62
CA VAL A 714 -36.88 5.92 -13.37
C VAL A 714 -36.78 4.86 -12.27
N PRO A 715 -35.64 4.69 -11.60
CA PRO A 715 -35.49 3.72 -10.53
C PRO A 715 -36.31 4.13 -9.28
N ILE A 716 -37.07 3.18 -8.72
CA ILE A 716 -37.98 3.37 -7.58
C ILE A 716 -38.17 2.06 -6.80
N ARG A 717 -38.48 2.15 -5.50
CA ARG A 717 -38.84 0.99 -4.66
C ARG A 717 -40.29 0.55 -4.86
N LEU A 718 -40.55 -0.28 -5.87
CA LEU A 718 -41.91 -0.69 -6.24
C LEU A 718 -42.77 -1.20 -5.07
N LYS A 719 -42.19 -2.01 -4.16
CA LYS A 719 -42.89 -2.51 -2.97
C LYS A 719 -43.19 -1.42 -1.93
N ASN A 720 -42.40 -0.35 -1.88
CA ASN A 720 -42.60 0.76 -0.94
C ASN A 720 -43.70 1.71 -1.41
N VAL A 721 -43.92 1.77 -2.72
CA VAL A 721 -44.81 2.75 -3.34
C VAL A 721 -46.09 2.15 -3.88
N ASP A 722 -46.30 0.83 -3.81
CA ASP A 722 -47.63 0.21 -3.93
C ASP A 722 -48.41 0.44 -2.62
N LEU A 723 -48.83 1.68 -2.41
CA LEU A 723 -49.39 2.16 -1.15
C LEU A 723 -50.83 1.67 -0.93
N ASN A 724 -51.51 1.28 -2.00
CA ASN A 724 -52.84 0.69 -1.94
C ASN A 724 -52.82 -0.86 -1.95
N ASN A 725 -51.65 -1.48 -2.10
CA ASN A 725 -51.43 -2.93 -2.20
C ASN A 725 -52.26 -3.60 -3.32
N ASP A 726 -52.45 -2.92 -4.44
CA ASP A 726 -53.17 -3.47 -5.61
C ASP A 726 -52.25 -4.16 -6.63
N GLY A 727 -50.94 -4.17 -6.36
CA GLY A 727 -49.91 -4.77 -7.20
C GLY A 727 -49.49 -3.87 -8.38
N ARG A 728 -49.94 -2.61 -8.44
CA ARG A 728 -49.66 -1.68 -9.54
C ARG A 728 -49.29 -0.29 -9.02
N VAL A 729 -48.03 0.08 -9.19
CA VAL A 729 -47.56 1.45 -8.91
C VAL A 729 -48.10 2.41 -9.96
N ASN A 730 -49.06 3.26 -9.59
CA ASN A 730 -49.73 4.18 -10.49
C ASN A 730 -50.18 5.49 -9.82
N THR A 731 -50.98 6.30 -10.52
CA THR A 731 -51.46 7.59 -10.02
C THR A 731 -52.23 7.48 -8.70
N ALA A 732 -52.87 6.34 -8.40
CA ALA A 732 -53.53 6.09 -7.13
C ALA A 732 -52.55 6.14 -5.95
N ASP A 733 -51.38 5.50 -6.09
CA ASP A 733 -50.32 5.55 -5.08
C ASP A 733 -49.75 6.94 -4.94
N LEU A 734 -49.56 7.65 -6.07
CA LEU A 734 -49.10 9.03 -6.05
C LEU A 734 -50.03 9.95 -5.25
N PHE A 735 -51.35 9.74 -5.30
CA PHE A 735 -52.30 10.47 -4.47
C PHE A 735 -52.17 10.12 -2.99
N ILE A 736 -51.95 8.85 -2.65
CA ILE A 736 -51.74 8.43 -1.25
C ILE A 736 -50.45 9.04 -0.72
N LEU A 737 -49.37 8.99 -1.50
CA LEU A 737 -48.08 9.56 -1.11
C LEU A 737 -48.16 11.08 -0.96
N ARG A 738 -48.83 11.76 -1.90
CA ARG A 738 -49.10 13.20 -1.81
C ARG A 738 -49.73 13.57 -0.47
N LYS A 739 -50.75 12.81 -0.05
CA LYS A 739 -51.47 13.04 1.20
C LYS A 739 -50.58 12.84 2.42
N ASN A 740 -49.74 11.80 2.39
CA ASN A 740 -48.82 11.48 3.49
C ASN A 740 -47.75 12.55 3.68
N VAL A 741 -47.31 13.17 2.59
CA VAL A 741 -46.14 14.05 2.57
C VAL A 741 -46.49 15.54 2.63
N LEU A 742 -47.57 15.96 1.95
CA LEU A 742 -47.93 17.38 1.82
C LEU A 742 -49.03 17.83 2.79
N GLY A 743 -49.62 16.90 3.55
CA GLY A 743 -50.78 17.19 4.40
C GLY A 743 -52.05 17.51 3.60
N ASN A 744 -53.21 17.43 4.26
CA ASN A 744 -54.49 17.76 3.63
C ASN A 744 -54.60 19.28 3.42
N GLU A 745 -54.36 19.75 2.19
CA GLU A 745 -55.04 20.93 1.65
C GLU A 745 -56.25 20.50 0.82
#